data_AF-A0A9J6BGJ5-F1
#
_entry.id   AF-A0A9J6BGJ5-F1
#
_cell.length_a   1.000
_cell.length_b   1.000
_cell.length_c   1.000
_cell.angle_alpha   90.00
_cell.angle_beta   90.00
_cell.angle_gamma   90.00
#
_symmetry.space_group_name_H-M   'P 1'
#
loop_
_entity.id
_entity.type
_entity.pdbx_description
1 polymer ?
#
loop_
_entity_poly.entity_id
_entity_poly.type
_entity_poly.pdbx_seq_one_letter_code
_entity_poly.pdbx_strand_id
1 'polypeptide(L)'
;MFGVMKAIFINLLISFARSAECSSNEEIKYEIFEKILENPAQSVSNAISDVIHKFYIAQNLSLDIIIYGEKTNHLSDVVNKIKNQNIPTTVKHISKIDDWNHEMNKSAVIFVKSEADFINLHKKSKTKVFELPHLNTQTPERLKFLVYVEEIKNFKNINGLIDLNFDLALPTDLRFFEFFITVDDNFVNLTANLLYSEESCEKFELKLLNVFDKKSQIWIERLQNFNHFDNFHGCVLKFYTKYSCFSYFETIEKFKVGRSIKPSSDISNTLKLAGLNYEIVQLLTLRLNFTPKFLFVDETSYNRTDYTFLFTEILNCGNVSNFFHYLQPVFFDNFYFIVSQNDLYTNYEKMLFPFDTTTWIFILFTYGLTFGIIFGLQYSPKWIKNAFFGKDNKQPGYNALGAFFGVSILELPRESLSRYILIIYIWFCLIIRTCWQSMMFEFMTSDMRKPLPETLDDLRELNYTIVIQDSFLFIYTSILEELLNGRESPKLITFVQDDKGNYIKDFFILYDQSLKDETKTKYAFLIEAEIYDVLNIIYNQSLPIMQNEKISKSSGYFMPKNHMLLLHMKKLFDDLLPTGIFEHLKQHGVWFFNRPTYKNPDDPRRILSMYDLEFGFMIISVALFVSIIVFICELHALYFKRQLKKCLGLYEFIRVLRERLKDYHDKW
;
A
#
# COMPACT_ATOMS: atom_id res chain seq x y z
N MET A 1 -29.31 -9.52 -5.09
CA MET A 1 -28.53 -10.71 -4.65
C MET A 1 -27.98 -11.51 -5.83
N PHE A 2 -28.79 -11.95 -6.81
CA PHE A 2 -28.29 -12.68 -8.01
C PHE A 2 -27.37 -11.88 -8.94
N GLY A 3 -27.48 -10.54 -8.99
CA GLY A 3 -26.58 -9.69 -9.78
C GLY A 3 -25.16 -9.53 -9.18
N VAL A 4 -25.05 -9.60 -7.85
CA VAL A 4 -23.78 -9.47 -7.12
C VAL A 4 -22.96 -10.76 -7.23
N MET A 5 -23.60 -11.92 -7.19
CA MET A 5 -22.92 -13.20 -7.45
C MET A 5 -22.41 -13.34 -8.89
N LYS A 6 -23.10 -12.74 -9.88
CA LYS A 6 -22.66 -12.77 -11.29
C LYS A 6 -21.42 -11.90 -11.53
N ALA A 7 -21.32 -10.75 -10.86
CA ALA A 7 -20.15 -9.87 -10.93
C ALA A 7 -18.92 -10.46 -10.21
N ILE A 8 -19.13 -11.12 -9.06
CA ILE A 8 -18.06 -11.83 -8.33
C ILE A 8 -17.57 -13.03 -9.15
N PHE A 9 -18.46 -13.79 -9.78
CA PHE A 9 -18.09 -14.96 -10.59
C PHE A 9 -17.36 -14.58 -11.88
N ILE A 10 -17.73 -13.45 -12.52
CA ILE A 10 -17.06 -12.92 -13.71
C ILE A 10 -15.68 -12.33 -13.35
N ASN A 11 -15.55 -11.63 -12.22
CA ASN A 11 -14.24 -11.13 -11.77
C ASN A 11 -13.31 -12.25 -11.28
N LEU A 12 -13.84 -13.32 -10.68
CA LEU A 12 -13.07 -14.52 -10.37
C LEU A 12 -12.60 -15.24 -11.64
N LEU A 13 -13.46 -15.37 -12.67
CA LEU A 13 -13.10 -15.97 -13.96
C LEU A 13 -12.08 -15.12 -14.74
N ILE A 14 -12.17 -13.80 -14.69
CA ILE A 14 -11.19 -12.89 -15.33
C ILE A 14 -9.86 -12.89 -14.56
N SER A 15 -9.88 -13.00 -13.22
CA SER A 15 -8.67 -13.15 -12.40
C SER A 15 -8.02 -14.53 -12.58
N PHE A 16 -8.82 -15.60 -12.75
CA PHE A 16 -8.33 -16.95 -13.03
C PHE A 16 -7.75 -17.03 -14.46
N ALA A 17 -8.43 -16.45 -15.45
CA ALA A 17 -7.96 -16.38 -16.84
C ALA A 17 -6.68 -15.55 -16.99
N ARG A 18 -6.56 -14.42 -16.25
CA ARG A 18 -5.32 -13.61 -16.21
C ARG A 18 -4.17 -14.30 -15.47
N SER A 19 -4.45 -15.19 -14.52
CA SER A 19 -3.41 -16.01 -13.87
C SER A 19 -2.98 -17.22 -14.71
N ALA A 20 -3.89 -17.75 -15.55
CA ALA A 20 -3.65 -18.94 -16.36
C ALA A 20 -2.88 -18.68 -17.67
N GLU A 21 -2.83 -17.43 -18.15
CA GLU A 21 -2.14 -17.09 -19.41
C GLU A 21 -0.61 -16.84 -19.27
N CYS A 22 -0.03 -16.94 -18.07
CA CYS A 22 1.40 -16.65 -17.86
C CYS A 22 2.27 -17.78 -17.29
N SER A 23 1.75 -18.98 -16.99
CA SER A 23 2.57 -20.00 -16.28
C SER A 23 2.83 -21.32 -17.00
N SER A 24 2.15 -21.65 -18.11
CA SER A 24 2.10 -23.05 -18.58
C SER A 24 3.28 -23.53 -19.44
N ASN A 25 4.19 -22.64 -19.87
CA ASN A 25 5.27 -23.02 -20.80
C ASN A 25 6.67 -23.15 -20.18
N GLU A 26 6.88 -22.81 -18.90
CA GLU A 26 8.23 -22.87 -18.28
C GLU A 26 8.47 -24.08 -17.36
N GLU A 27 7.44 -24.61 -16.68
CA GLU A 27 7.56 -25.82 -15.84
C GLU A 27 7.96 -27.07 -16.65
N ILE A 28 7.49 -27.17 -17.89
CA ILE A 28 7.82 -28.26 -18.83
C ILE A 28 9.33 -28.31 -19.14
N LYS A 29 10.09 -27.22 -18.95
CA LYS A 29 11.50 -27.11 -19.39
C LYS A 29 12.50 -27.90 -18.53
N TYR A 30 12.25 -28.03 -17.22
CA TYR A 30 13.15 -28.73 -16.29
C TYR A 30 12.75 -30.20 -16.08
N GLU A 31 11.44 -30.49 -16.08
CA GLU A 31 10.93 -31.86 -16.02
C GLU A 31 11.36 -32.68 -17.25
N ILE A 32 11.48 -32.03 -18.42
CA ILE A 32 12.06 -32.65 -19.61
C ILE A 32 13.53 -33.02 -19.41
N PHE A 33 14.30 -32.26 -18.63
CA PHE A 33 15.73 -32.49 -18.41
C PHE A 33 15.98 -33.70 -17.51
N GLU A 34 15.21 -33.87 -16.43
CA GLU A 34 15.23 -35.12 -15.64
C GLU A 34 14.83 -36.32 -16.52
N LYS A 35 13.80 -36.17 -17.37
CA LYS A 35 13.38 -37.20 -18.33
C LYS A 35 14.35 -37.44 -19.50
N ILE A 36 15.37 -36.59 -19.72
CA ILE A 36 16.45 -36.84 -20.69
C ILE A 36 17.39 -37.95 -20.18
N LEU A 37 17.58 -38.06 -18.87
CA LEU A 37 18.55 -38.95 -18.23
C LEU A 37 18.03 -40.39 -18.03
N GLU A 38 16.70 -40.59 -17.95
CA GLU A 38 16.09 -41.86 -17.56
C GLU A 38 16.04 -42.97 -18.64
N ASN A 39 16.51 -42.76 -19.89
CA ASN A 39 16.33 -43.76 -20.97
C ASN A 39 17.62 -44.01 -21.79
N PRO A 40 18.42 -45.06 -21.49
CA PRO A 40 19.82 -45.16 -21.90
C PRO A 40 20.11 -46.05 -23.11
N ALA A 41 19.29 -46.07 -24.16
CA ALA A 41 19.62 -46.87 -25.35
C ALA A 41 19.52 -46.01 -26.61
N GLN A 42 20.66 -45.67 -27.25
CA GLN A 42 20.79 -45.42 -28.71
C GLN A 42 22.12 -44.73 -29.16
N SER A 43 22.46 -44.86 -30.45
CA SER A 43 23.65 -44.28 -31.14
C SER A 43 23.90 -42.78 -30.91
N VAL A 44 25.14 -42.29 -31.03
CA VAL A 44 25.51 -40.85 -30.86
C VAL A 44 24.60 -39.91 -31.66
N SER A 45 24.25 -40.29 -32.88
CA SER A 45 23.36 -39.50 -33.74
C SER A 45 21.92 -39.45 -33.18
N ASN A 46 21.46 -40.52 -32.54
CA ASN A 46 20.19 -40.52 -31.83
C ASN A 46 20.27 -39.76 -30.50
N ALA A 47 21.38 -39.84 -29.76
CA ALA A 47 21.55 -39.08 -28.53
C ALA A 47 21.47 -37.56 -28.79
N ILE A 48 22.13 -37.08 -29.84
CA ILE A 48 22.03 -35.68 -30.28
C ILE A 48 20.61 -35.36 -30.76
N SER A 49 20.02 -36.26 -31.56
CA SER A 49 18.63 -36.09 -32.03
C SER A 49 17.63 -36.07 -30.88
N ASP A 50 17.85 -36.81 -29.80
CA ASP A 50 16.98 -36.89 -28.63
C ASP A 50 17.10 -35.65 -27.76
N VAL A 51 18.32 -35.14 -27.55
CA VAL A 51 18.54 -33.83 -26.90
C VAL A 51 17.83 -32.74 -27.69
N ILE A 52 17.98 -32.71 -29.02
CA ILE A 52 17.32 -31.74 -29.88
C ILE A 52 15.79 -31.91 -29.86
N HIS A 53 15.31 -33.16 -29.94
CA HIS A 53 13.89 -33.48 -29.91
C HIS A 53 13.26 -33.02 -28.60
N LYS A 54 13.81 -33.43 -27.47
CA LYS A 54 13.27 -33.09 -26.15
C LYS A 54 13.40 -31.59 -25.85
N PHE A 55 14.49 -30.93 -26.25
CA PHE A 55 14.72 -29.52 -25.93
C PHE A 55 13.97 -28.55 -26.83
N TYR A 56 13.86 -28.83 -28.14
CA TYR A 56 13.29 -27.90 -29.12
C TYR A 56 11.87 -28.29 -29.58
N ILE A 57 11.56 -29.59 -29.74
CA ILE A 57 10.27 -30.04 -30.28
C ILE A 57 9.16 -29.98 -29.25
N ALA A 58 9.45 -30.35 -28.00
CA ALA A 58 8.47 -30.25 -26.91
C ALA A 58 7.96 -28.81 -26.70
N GLN A 59 8.65 -27.83 -27.27
CA GLN A 59 8.37 -26.40 -27.16
C GLN A 59 7.82 -25.80 -28.47
N ASN A 60 7.60 -26.61 -29.50
CA ASN A 60 7.04 -26.22 -30.80
C ASN A 60 7.80 -25.06 -31.50
N LEU A 61 9.13 -25.03 -31.35
CA LEU A 61 9.98 -23.97 -31.88
C LEU A 61 10.49 -24.31 -33.30
N SER A 62 10.51 -23.33 -34.20
CA SER A 62 11.21 -23.47 -35.48
C SER A 62 12.72 -23.52 -35.23
N LEU A 63 13.39 -24.48 -35.88
CA LEU A 63 14.79 -24.79 -35.61
C LEU A 63 15.64 -24.59 -36.86
N ASP A 64 16.62 -23.69 -36.79
CA ASP A 64 17.63 -23.55 -37.84
C ASP A 64 18.81 -24.44 -37.56
N ILE A 65 19.06 -25.42 -38.43
CA ILE A 65 20.23 -26.27 -38.34
C ILE A 65 21.31 -25.70 -39.26
N ILE A 66 22.36 -25.18 -38.65
CA ILE A 66 23.46 -24.55 -39.35
C ILE A 66 24.66 -25.46 -39.28
N ILE A 67 25.15 -25.92 -40.43
CA ILE A 67 26.33 -26.77 -40.51
C ILE A 67 27.47 -25.90 -41.03
N TYR A 68 28.46 -25.65 -40.18
CA TYR A 68 29.64 -24.87 -40.50
C TYR A 68 30.86 -25.78 -40.70
N GLY A 69 31.41 -25.77 -41.92
CA GLY A 69 32.53 -26.63 -42.34
C GLY A 69 32.15 -27.66 -43.41
N GLU A 70 33.04 -28.60 -43.70
CA GLU A 70 32.76 -29.68 -44.67
C GLU A 70 31.81 -30.73 -44.10
N LYS A 71 30.82 -31.14 -44.90
CA LYS A 71 29.81 -32.13 -44.54
C LYS A 71 30.45 -33.49 -44.21
N THR A 72 30.25 -33.99 -42.99
CA THR A 72 30.62 -35.36 -42.62
C THR A 72 29.42 -36.31 -42.75
N ASN A 73 29.68 -37.61 -42.91
CA ASN A 73 28.63 -38.62 -43.00
C ASN A 73 27.80 -38.67 -41.70
N HIS A 74 28.45 -38.49 -40.53
CA HIS A 74 27.78 -38.46 -39.23
C HIS A 74 26.84 -37.28 -39.05
N LEU A 75 27.24 -36.07 -39.49
CA LEU A 75 26.38 -34.89 -39.46
C LEU A 75 25.17 -35.05 -40.38
N SER A 76 25.36 -35.68 -41.53
CA SER A 76 24.28 -35.97 -42.47
C SER A 76 23.21 -36.88 -41.83
N ASP A 77 23.63 -37.88 -41.06
CA ASP A 77 22.72 -38.79 -40.36
C ASP A 77 21.93 -38.10 -39.25
N VAL A 78 22.58 -37.25 -38.44
CA VAL A 78 21.89 -36.43 -37.41
C VAL A 78 20.84 -35.54 -38.04
N VAL A 79 21.21 -34.79 -39.08
CA VAL A 79 20.31 -33.87 -39.77
C VAL A 79 19.13 -34.60 -40.40
N ASN A 80 19.37 -35.75 -41.03
CA ASN A 80 18.31 -36.56 -41.62
C ASN A 80 17.34 -37.10 -40.55
N LYS A 81 17.84 -37.51 -39.38
CA LYS A 81 16.97 -37.92 -38.26
C LYS A 81 16.12 -36.77 -37.74
N ILE A 82 16.71 -35.59 -37.57
CA ILE A 82 15.96 -34.40 -37.11
C ILE A 82 14.87 -34.03 -38.15
N LYS A 83 15.18 -34.07 -39.45
CA LYS A 83 14.20 -33.83 -40.52
C LYS A 83 13.05 -34.84 -40.50
N ASN A 84 13.33 -36.10 -40.21
CA ASN A 84 12.33 -37.16 -40.15
C ASN A 84 11.40 -37.04 -38.93
N GLN A 85 11.68 -36.16 -37.98
CA GLN A 85 10.85 -35.90 -36.79
C GLN A 85 9.73 -34.85 -37.02
N ASN A 86 9.43 -34.49 -38.28
CA ASN A 86 8.38 -33.53 -38.66
C ASN A 86 8.49 -32.12 -38.04
N ILE A 87 9.70 -31.70 -37.69
CA ILE A 87 9.94 -30.35 -37.15
C ILE A 87 10.03 -29.37 -38.32
N PRO A 88 9.45 -28.17 -38.22
CA PRO A 88 9.76 -27.08 -39.14
C PRO A 88 11.23 -26.65 -38.94
N THR A 89 12.12 -27.33 -39.68
CA THR A 89 13.56 -27.06 -39.66
C THR A 89 14.01 -26.43 -40.97
N THR A 90 14.78 -25.35 -40.90
CA THR A 90 15.59 -24.92 -42.05
C THR A 90 17.01 -25.44 -41.86
N VAL A 91 17.54 -26.14 -42.87
CA VAL A 91 18.90 -26.67 -42.81
C VAL A 91 19.76 -25.87 -43.77
N LYS A 92 20.79 -25.22 -43.23
CA LYS A 92 21.72 -24.40 -44.00
C LYS A 92 23.13 -24.91 -43.83
N HIS A 93 23.78 -25.13 -44.96
CA HIS A 93 25.17 -25.53 -45.01
C HIS A 93 26.01 -24.32 -45.39
N ILE A 94 26.90 -23.92 -44.49
CA ILE A 94 27.75 -22.75 -44.64
C ILE A 94 29.19 -23.25 -44.69
N SER A 95 29.76 -23.29 -45.90
CA SER A 95 31.14 -23.75 -46.12
C SER A 95 32.15 -22.63 -45.87
N LYS A 96 31.78 -21.36 -46.06
CA LYS A 96 32.57 -20.17 -45.69
C LYS A 96 31.68 -19.18 -44.96
N ILE A 97 32.23 -18.50 -43.95
CA ILE A 97 31.44 -17.56 -43.15
C ILE A 97 30.94 -16.35 -43.94
N ASP A 98 31.64 -15.99 -45.03
CA ASP A 98 31.24 -14.88 -45.90
C ASP A 98 29.94 -15.20 -46.67
N ASP A 99 29.50 -16.47 -46.68
CA ASP A 99 28.22 -16.91 -47.24
C ASP A 99 27.06 -16.76 -46.23
N TRP A 100 27.34 -16.27 -45.02
CA TRP A 100 26.36 -16.06 -43.96
C TRP A 100 25.55 -14.77 -44.19
N ASN A 101 24.49 -14.85 -45.00
CA ASN A 101 23.54 -13.74 -45.24
C ASN A 101 22.13 -14.03 -44.71
N HIS A 102 21.97 -14.96 -43.75
CA HIS A 102 20.65 -15.37 -43.27
C HIS A 102 20.30 -14.79 -41.89
N GLU A 103 19.11 -14.19 -41.81
CA GLU A 103 18.43 -13.95 -40.54
C GLU A 103 18.11 -15.30 -39.88
N MET A 104 18.68 -15.55 -38.71
CA MET A 104 18.41 -16.77 -37.96
C MET A 104 17.02 -16.71 -37.32
N ASN A 105 16.31 -17.82 -37.35
CA ASN A 105 15.16 -18.05 -36.48
C ASN A 105 15.59 -18.05 -35.00
N LYS A 106 14.60 -17.93 -34.11
CA LYS A 106 14.78 -17.78 -32.64
C LYS A 106 15.53 -18.95 -31.97
N SER A 107 15.78 -20.04 -32.68
CA SER A 107 16.46 -21.23 -32.19
C SER A 107 17.31 -21.84 -33.29
N ALA A 108 18.60 -22.05 -33.03
CA ALA A 108 19.52 -22.62 -33.98
C ALA A 108 20.40 -23.71 -33.33
N VAL A 109 20.68 -24.77 -34.07
CA VAL A 109 21.73 -25.74 -33.73
C VAL A 109 22.87 -25.55 -34.71
N ILE A 110 24.03 -25.15 -34.20
CA ILE A 110 25.23 -24.92 -34.99
C ILE A 110 26.14 -26.12 -34.86
N PHE A 111 26.29 -26.87 -35.92
CA PHE A 111 27.25 -27.96 -36.03
C PHE A 111 28.57 -27.42 -36.59
N VAL A 112 29.65 -27.66 -35.88
CA VAL A 112 31.00 -27.20 -36.24
C VAL A 112 31.92 -28.41 -36.32
N LYS A 113 32.62 -28.57 -37.44
CA LYS A 113 33.46 -29.76 -37.69
C LYS A 113 34.65 -29.86 -36.73
N SER A 114 35.40 -28.77 -36.56
CA SER A 114 36.63 -28.78 -35.76
C SER A 114 36.73 -27.58 -34.81
N GLU A 115 37.54 -27.73 -33.76
CA GLU A 115 37.91 -26.63 -32.86
C GLU A 115 38.44 -25.40 -33.64
N ALA A 116 39.24 -25.63 -34.69
CA ALA A 116 39.75 -24.56 -35.54
C ALA A 116 38.64 -23.82 -36.31
N ASP A 117 37.62 -24.56 -36.78
CA ASP A 117 36.46 -23.97 -37.44
C ASP A 117 35.61 -23.17 -36.45
N PHE A 118 35.48 -23.63 -35.19
CA PHE A 118 34.79 -22.88 -34.14
C PHE A 118 35.52 -21.58 -33.79
N ILE A 119 36.85 -21.64 -33.61
CA ILE A 119 37.69 -20.45 -33.38
C ILE A 119 37.58 -19.48 -34.55
N ASN A 120 37.57 -19.96 -35.79
CA ASN A 120 37.46 -19.13 -36.98
C ASN A 120 36.06 -18.50 -37.11
N LEU A 121 35.00 -19.28 -36.82
CA LEU A 121 33.62 -18.83 -36.71
C LEU A 121 33.52 -17.69 -35.70
N HIS A 122 34.12 -17.87 -34.51
CA HIS A 122 34.12 -16.88 -33.42
C HIS A 122 34.93 -15.62 -33.72
N LYS A 123 36.16 -15.77 -34.23
CA LYS A 123 37.03 -14.62 -34.57
C LYS A 123 36.40 -13.73 -35.64
N LYS A 124 35.74 -14.33 -36.63
CA LYS A 124 35.07 -13.58 -37.70
C LYS A 124 33.69 -13.08 -37.27
N SER A 125 33.00 -13.79 -36.37
CA SER A 125 31.71 -13.33 -35.84
C SER A 125 31.82 -12.03 -35.03
N LYS A 126 32.94 -11.82 -34.33
CA LYS A 126 33.31 -10.54 -33.68
C LYS A 126 33.33 -9.34 -34.62
N THR A 127 33.44 -9.54 -35.93
CA THR A 127 33.58 -8.46 -36.93
C THR A 127 32.37 -8.27 -37.84
N LYS A 128 31.46 -9.25 -37.98
CA LYS A 128 30.34 -9.18 -38.94
C LYS A 128 29.08 -9.99 -38.62
N VAL A 129 29.15 -11.09 -37.85
CA VAL A 129 28.09 -12.13 -37.89
C VAL A 129 27.03 -11.96 -36.80
N PHE A 130 27.32 -11.22 -35.72
CA PHE A 130 26.36 -10.96 -34.64
C PHE A 130 25.88 -9.51 -34.56
N GLU A 131 26.16 -8.67 -35.55
CA GLU A 131 25.38 -7.45 -35.77
C GLU A 131 23.99 -7.89 -36.28
N LEU A 132 23.11 -8.28 -35.36
CA LEU A 132 21.71 -8.62 -35.66
C LEU A 132 20.99 -7.34 -36.09
N PRO A 133 20.74 -7.09 -37.40
CA PRO A 133 20.44 -5.74 -37.85
C PRO A 133 19.03 -5.26 -37.45
N HIS A 134 18.16 -6.12 -36.92
CA HIS A 134 16.73 -5.80 -36.73
C HIS A 134 16.05 -6.44 -35.50
N LEU A 135 16.77 -6.73 -34.41
CA LEU A 135 16.09 -7.00 -33.14
C LEU A 135 15.46 -5.69 -32.63
N ASN A 136 14.16 -5.54 -32.87
CA ASN A 136 13.36 -4.45 -32.34
C ASN A 136 13.51 -4.46 -30.80
N THR A 137 14.19 -3.46 -30.25
CA THR A 137 14.64 -3.35 -28.84
C THR A 137 13.53 -3.42 -27.77
N GLN A 138 12.28 -3.61 -28.17
CA GLN A 138 11.11 -3.61 -27.29
C GLN A 138 10.76 -4.99 -26.72
N THR A 139 11.28 -6.09 -27.28
CA THR A 139 11.12 -7.43 -26.70
C THR A 139 12.46 -8.19 -26.68
N PRO A 140 13.03 -8.53 -25.51
CA PRO A 140 14.21 -9.39 -25.44
C PRO A 140 13.81 -10.82 -25.80
N GLU A 141 13.87 -11.17 -27.08
CA GLU A 141 13.58 -12.51 -27.55
C GLU A 141 14.81 -13.42 -27.39
N ARG A 142 14.63 -14.59 -26.77
CA ARG A 142 15.70 -15.54 -26.46
C ARG A 142 16.16 -16.26 -27.73
N LEU A 143 17.44 -16.08 -28.09
CA LEU A 143 18.12 -16.94 -29.06
C LEU A 143 18.66 -18.19 -28.35
N LYS A 144 18.31 -19.38 -28.83
CA LYS A 144 18.79 -20.64 -28.27
C LYS A 144 19.78 -21.30 -29.22
N PHE A 145 21.04 -21.39 -28.81
CA PHE A 145 22.08 -22.06 -29.58
C PHE A 145 22.48 -23.38 -28.93
N LEU A 146 22.50 -24.46 -29.71
CA LEU A 146 23.23 -25.67 -29.36
C LEU A 146 24.42 -25.75 -30.31
N VAL A 147 25.65 -25.65 -29.77
CA VAL A 147 26.86 -25.78 -30.57
C VAL A 147 27.44 -27.18 -30.38
N TYR A 148 27.51 -27.94 -31.47
CA TYR A 148 28.14 -29.26 -31.49
C TYR A 148 29.49 -29.17 -32.19
N VAL A 149 30.57 -29.61 -31.53
CA VAL A 149 31.91 -29.64 -32.13
C VAL A 149 32.35 -31.09 -32.30
N GLU A 150 32.57 -31.53 -33.54
CA GLU A 150 32.81 -32.96 -33.87
C GLU A 150 34.22 -33.43 -33.44
N GLU A 151 35.25 -32.61 -33.63
CA GLU A 151 36.63 -32.91 -33.19
C GLU A 151 37.19 -31.82 -32.26
N ILE A 152 37.35 -32.14 -30.97
CA ILE A 152 38.16 -31.34 -30.04
C ILE A 152 39.39 -32.15 -29.64
N LYS A 153 40.56 -31.78 -30.18
CA LYS A 153 41.80 -32.52 -29.94
C LYS A 153 42.51 -32.11 -28.65
N ASN A 154 42.16 -30.97 -28.04
CA ASN A 154 42.87 -30.46 -26.87
C ASN A 154 41.96 -29.73 -25.87
N PHE A 155 41.47 -30.45 -24.85
CA PHE A 155 40.54 -29.92 -23.85
C PHE A 155 41.09 -28.70 -23.06
N LYS A 156 42.42 -28.58 -22.92
CA LYS A 156 43.07 -27.47 -22.19
C LYS A 156 42.93 -26.10 -22.88
N ASN A 157 42.71 -26.06 -24.20
CA ASN A 157 42.51 -24.81 -24.95
C ASN A 157 41.07 -24.30 -24.92
N ILE A 158 40.12 -25.10 -24.42
CA ILE A 158 38.71 -24.68 -24.32
C ILE A 158 38.57 -23.52 -23.32
N ASN A 159 39.37 -23.47 -22.25
CA ASN A 159 39.38 -22.31 -21.36
C ASN A 159 39.78 -21.02 -22.08
N GLY A 160 40.70 -21.09 -23.06
CA GLY A 160 41.02 -19.95 -23.92
C GLY A 160 39.92 -19.58 -24.93
N LEU A 161 39.05 -20.54 -25.29
CA LEU A 161 37.84 -20.31 -26.07
C LEU A 161 36.72 -19.65 -25.24
N ILE A 162 36.66 -19.93 -23.94
CA ILE A 162 35.75 -19.29 -22.97
C ILE A 162 36.26 -17.88 -22.63
N ASP A 163 37.57 -17.68 -22.45
CA ASP A 163 38.18 -16.35 -22.26
C ASP A 163 38.01 -15.45 -23.49
N LEU A 164 37.76 -16.05 -24.67
CA LEU A 164 37.42 -15.32 -25.89
C LEU A 164 35.95 -14.85 -25.93
N ASN A 165 35.09 -15.25 -24.98
CA ASN A 165 33.68 -14.91 -24.90
C ASN A 165 33.45 -13.63 -24.04
N PHE A 166 32.88 -12.61 -24.68
CA PHE A 166 32.26 -11.37 -24.15
C PHE A 166 33.13 -10.22 -23.61
N ASP A 167 33.99 -9.65 -24.47
CA ASP A 167 34.37 -8.22 -24.43
C ASP A 167 33.47 -7.33 -25.34
N LEU A 168 32.38 -7.91 -25.85
CA LEU A 168 31.36 -7.16 -26.60
C LEU A 168 30.38 -6.54 -25.60
N ALA A 169 30.22 -5.22 -25.67
CA ALA A 169 29.13 -4.46 -25.07
C ALA A 169 27.76 -4.83 -25.69
N LEU A 170 27.43 -6.11 -25.72
CA LEU A 170 26.06 -6.58 -25.90
C LEU A 170 25.31 -6.30 -24.60
N PRO A 171 24.00 -5.95 -24.65
CA PRO A 171 23.20 -5.81 -23.44
C PRO A 171 23.36 -7.09 -22.61
N THR A 172 23.73 -6.94 -21.34
CA THR A 172 24.05 -7.99 -20.34
C THR A 172 22.94 -9.02 -20.09
N ASP A 173 21.87 -8.96 -20.87
CA ASP A 173 20.60 -9.67 -20.71
C ASP A 173 20.52 -10.98 -21.49
N LEU A 174 21.45 -11.24 -22.44
CA LEU A 174 21.56 -12.50 -23.16
C LEU A 174 22.64 -13.39 -22.53
N ARG A 175 22.26 -14.20 -21.53
CA ARG A 175 23.13 -15.26 -20.99
C ARG A 175 22.69 -16.60 -21.55
N PHE A 176 23.59 -17.25 -22.29
CA PHE A 176 23.38 -18.54 -22.92
C PHE A 176 23.63 -19.66 -21.91
N PHE A 177 22.73 -20.65 -21.82
CA PHE A 177 23.13 -21.97 -21.34
C PHE A 177 23.90 -22.63 -22.47
N GLU A 178 25.23 -22.49 -22.43
CA GLU A 178 26.09 -23.16 -23.40
C GLU A 178 26.30 -24.60 -22.93
N PHE A 179 25.55 -25.52 -23.53
CA PHE A 179 25.86 -26.93 -23.49
C PHE A 179 26.88 -27.21 -24.58
N PHE A 180 28.04 -27.71 -24.17
CA PHE A 180 29.09 -28.14 -25.05
C PHE A 180 29.06 -29.66 -25.07
N ILE A 181 28.72 -30.22 -26.22
CA ILE A 181 28.86 -31.66 -26.47
C ILE A 181 30.23 -31.86 -27.10
N THR A 182 31.10 -32.56 -26.39
CA THR A 182 32.46 -32.87 -26.84
C THR A 182 32.54 -34.37 -27.08
N VAL A 183 33.02 -34.77 -28.26
CA VAL A 183 33.06 -36.17 -28.68
C VAL A 183 34.50 -36.66 -28.70
N ASP A 184 34.79 -37.67 -27.90
CA ASP A 184 36.07 -38.39 -27.83
C ASP A 184 35.92 -39.79 -28.47
N ASP A 185 37.00 -40.52 -28.74
CA ASP A 185 36.99 -41.82 -29.44
C ASP A 185 36.04 -42.84 -28.77
N ASN A 186 35.98 -42.82 -27.44
CA ASN A 186 35.17 -43.75 -26.64
C ASN A 186 33.95 -43.10 -25.95
N PHE A 187 33.91 -41.77 -25.84
CA PHE A 187 32.94 -41.08 -24.99
C PHE A 187 32.29 -39.86 -25.68
N VAL A 188 31.05 -39.53 -25.32
CA VAL A 188 30.44 -38.22 -25.61
C VAL A 188 30.22 -37.50 -24.28
N ASN A 189 31.00 -36.46 -24.07
CA ASN A 189 31.02 -35.64 -22.88
C ASN A 189 30.07 -34.46 -23.07
N LEU A 190 28.96 -34.48 -22.35
CA LEU A 190 28.10 -33.31 -22.20
C LEU A 190 28.69 -32.43 -21.10
N THR A 191 29.16 -31.25 -21.45
CA THR A 191 29.65 -30.23 -20.52
C THR A 191 28.71 -29.03 -20.54
N ALA A 192 28.54 -28.36 -19.42
CA ALA A 192 27.85 -27.08 -19.37
C ALA A 192 28.64 -26.07 -18.57
N ASN A 193 28.42 -24.81 -18.91
CA ASN A 193 28.99 -23.70 -18.20
C ASN A 193 28.18 -23.44 -16.91
N LEU A 194 28.79 -23.67 -15.75
CA LEU A 194 28.17 -23.43 -14.45
C LEU A 194 28.79 -22.17 -13.82
N LEU A 195 27.95 -21.21 -13.44
CA LEU A 195 28.35 -19.94 -12.83
C LEU A 195 28.82 -20.06 -11.37
N TYR A 196 28.50 -21.18 -10.71
CA TYR A 196 28.81 -21.43 -9.31
C TYR A 196 29.39 -22.84 -9.16
N SER A 197 30.61 -22.93 -8.62
CA SER A 197 31.30 -24.17 -8.29
C SER A 197 31.95 -24.09 -6.90
N GLU A 198 32.32 -25.23 -6.31
CA GLU A 198 33.12 -25.27 -5.07
C GLU A 198 34.43 -24.48 -5.15
N GLU A 199 34.99 -24.37 -6.35
CA GLU A 199 36.30 -23.78 -6.60
C GLU A 199 36.21 -22.33 -7.08
N SER A 200 35.06 -21.91 -7.65
CA SER A 200 34.89 -20.58 -8.19
C SER A 200 33.47 -20.04 -8.09
N CYS A 201 33.39 -18.77 -7.67
CA CYS A 201 32.17 -17.98 -7.67
C CYS A 201 32.31 -16.91 -8.74
N GLU A 202 31.30 -16.73 -9.59
CA GLU A 202 31.31 -15.76 -10.69
C GLU A 202 32.30 -16.08 -11.83
N LYS A 203 32.94 -17.26 -11.83
CA LYS A 203 33.71 -17.74 -12.99
C LYS A 203 32.92 -18.80 -13.75
N PHE A 204 32.92 -18.65 -15.06
CA PHE A 204 32.34 -19.58 -15.99
C PHE A 204 33.29 -20.77 -16.17
N GLU A 205 33.05 -21.85 -15.42
CA GLU A 205 33.80 -23.09 -15.55
C GLU A 205 32.95 -24.15 -16.27
N LEU A 206 33.50 -24.76 -17.31
CA LEU A 206 32.89 -25.92 -17.94
C LEU A 206 33.00 -27.12 -17.02
N LYS A 207 31.85 -27.57 -16.54
CA LYS A 207 31.75 -28.83 -15.81
C LYS A 207 31.16 -29.91 -16.69
N LEU A 208 31.78 -31.08 -16.63
CA LEU A 208 31.30 -32.30 -17.27
C LEU A 208 30.00 -32.74 -16.58
N LEU A 209 28.87 -32.56 -17.25
CA LEU A 209 27.55 -32.94 -16.77
C LEU A 209 27.30 -34.44 -16.89
N ASN A 210 27.61 -35.01 -18.05
CA ASN A 210 27.37 -36.42 -18.30
C ASN A 210 28.33 -37.00 -19.34
N VAL A 211 28.54 -38.31 -19.29
CA VAL A 211 29.43 -39.02 -20.21
C VAL A 211 28.64 -40.17 -20.83
N PHE A 212 28.43 -40.11 -22.13
CA PHE A 212 27.89 -41.24 -22.89
C PHE A 212 29.04 -42.16 -23.31
N ASP A 213 29.04 -43.41 -22.87
CA ASP A 213 30.01 -44.39 -23.33
C ASP A 213 29.55 -45.03 -24.64
N LYS A 214 30.35 -44.81 -25.69
CA LYS A 214 30.05 -45.32 -27.03
C LYS A 214 30.12 -46.84 -27.11
N LYS A 215 30.89 -47.51 -26.25
CA LYS A 215 31.00 -48.98 -26.29
C LYS A 215 29.78 -49.65 -25.66
N SER A 216 29.37 -49.16 -24.50
CA SER A 216 28.20 -49.68 -23.79
C SER A 216 26.88 -49.09 -24.30
N GLN A 217 26.94 -47.99 -25.07
CA GLN A 217 25.77 -47.23 -25.57
C GLN A 217 24.88 -46.71 -24.44
N ILE A 218 25.45 -46.44 -23.27
CA ILE A 218 24.75 -46.01 -22.06
C ILE A 218 25.33 -44.67 -21.61
N TRP A 219 24.47 -43.78 -21.10
CA TRP A 219 24.92 -42.62 -20.33
C TRP A 219 25.46 -43.10 -18.99
N ILE A 220 26.76 -42.94 -18.78
CA ILE A 220 27.40 -43.13 -17.48
C ILE A 220 27.05 -41.90 -16.64
N GLU A 221 25.88 -41.94 -16.00
CA GLU A 221 25.44 -40.89 -15.07
C GLU A 221 26.52 -40.65 -14.01
N ARG A 222 27.27 -39.56 -14.17
CA ARG A 222 28.20 -39.09 -13.14
C ARG A 222 27.58 -38.04 -12.23
N LEU A 223 26.56 -37.33 -12.69
CA LEU A 223 25.84 -36.33 -11.90
C LEU A 223 24.39 -36.76 -11.78
N GLN A 224 24.12 -37.65 -10.82
CA GLN A 224 22.77 -38.12 -10.51
C GLN A 224 21.86 -37.03 -9.90
N ASN A 225 22.29 -35.78 -9.81
CA ASN A 225 21.45 -34.69 -9.33
C ASN A 225 22.05 -33.35 -9.74
N PHE A 226 21.29 -32.53 -10.47
CA PHE A 226 21.58 -31.11 -10.69
C PHE A 226 21.34 -30.28 -9.41
N ASN A 227 21.69 -30.83 -8.24
CA ASN A 227 21.57 -30.19 -6.94
C ASN A 227 22.63 -29.08 -6.74
N HIS A 228 23.33 -28.66 -7.79
CA HIS A 228 24.19 -27.47 -7.77
C HIS A 228 23.43 -26.19 -7.46
N PHE A 229 22.10 -26.19 -7.63
CA PHE A 229 21.24 -25.09 -7.17
C PHE A 229 20.80 -25.22 -5.71
N ASP A 230 20.90 -26.41 -5.12
CA ASP A 230 20.62 -26.63 -3.69
C ASP A 230 21.79 -26.20 -2.80
N ASN A 231 22.98 -25.97 -3.37
CA ASN A 231 24.19 -25.60 -2.65
C ASN A 231 25.07 -24.67 -3.49
N PHE A 232 25.18 -23.41 -3.09
CA PHE A 232 26.00 -22.39 -3.73
C PHE A 232 27.44 -22.36 -3.22
N HIS A 233 27.83 -23.35 -2.40
CA HIS A 233 29.20 -23.55 -1.94
C HIS A 233 29.85 -22.33 -1.26
N GLY A 234 29.03 -21.52 -0.58
CA GLY A 234 29.46 -20.30 0.10
C GLY A 234 29.63 -19.09 -0.83
N CYS A 235 29.25 -19.18 -2.10
CA CYS A 235 29.42 -18.09 -3.05
C CYS A 235 28.69 -16.81 -2.64
N VAL A 236 29.31 -15.66 -2.93
CA VAL A 236 28.76 -14.37 -2.55
C VAL A 236 27.63 -13.98 -3.49
N LEU A 237 26.41 -13.84 -2.96
CA LEU A 237 25.24 -13.36 -3.72
C LEU A 237 24.92 -11.92 -3.31
N LYS A 238 24.76 -11.03 -4.30
CA LYS A 238 24.49 -9.60 -4.08
C LYS A 238 22.98 -9.37 -3.96
N PHE A 239 22.56 -8.86 -2.82
CA PHE A 239 21.17 -8.52 -2.52
C PHE A 239 21.02 -7.03 -2.42
N TYR A 240 20.24 -6.44 -3.32
CA TYR A 240 19.96 -5.02 -3.32
C TYR A 240 18.70 -4.76 -2.52
N THR A 241 18.78 -3.99 -1.44
CA THR A 241 17.63 -3.64 -0.60
C THR A 241 17.52 -2.14 -0.40
N LYS A 242 16.32 -1.66 -0.09
CA LYS A 242 16.09 -0.30 0.41
C LYS A 242 16.19 -0.32 1.93
N TYR A 243 16.66 0.78 2.51
CA TYR A 243 16.58 0.96 3.95
C TYR A 243 15.10 1.09 4.35
N SER A 244 14.57 0.12 5.07
CA SER A 244 13.16 0.08 5.53
C SER A 244 13.03 -0.63 6.87
N CYS A 245 11.82 -0.67 7.43
CA CYS A 245 11.51 -1.45 8.63
C CYS A 245 11.81 -2.97 8.47
N PHE A 246 11.98 -3.46 7.23
CA PHE A 246 12.37 -4.83 6.93
C PHE A 246 13.88 -5.04 6.71
N SER A 247 14.66 -3.97 6.67
CA SER A 247 16.11 -4.01 6.47
C SER A 247 16.76 -2.81 7.16
N TYR A 248 17.14 -3.00 8.43
CA TYR A 248 17.78 -1.98 9.25
C TYR A 248 19.03 -2.54 9.94
N PHE A 249 19.83 -1.66 10.54
CA PHE A 249 20.99 -2.10 11.32
C PHE A 249 20.61 -2.21 12.80
N GLU A 250 20.91 -3.35 13.43
CA GLU A 250 20.55 -3.73 14.81
C GLU A 250 21.03 -2.67 15.83
N THR A 251 22.16 -2.02 15.58
CA THR A 251 22.77 -1.05 16.49
C THR A 251 22.16 0.36 16.44
N ILE A 252 21.25 0.61 15.49
CA ILE A 252 20.54 1.89 15.34
C ILE A 252 19.36 2.01 16.32
N GLU A 253 18.99 0.93 17.04
CA GLU A 253 17.98 0.96 18.13
C GLU A 253 18.21 2.07 19.17
N LYS A 254 19.45 2.54 19.37
CA LYS A 254 19.77 3.61 20.33
C LYS A 254 19.72 5.02 19.73
N PHE A 255 19.64 5.16 18.42
CA PHE A 255 19.55 6.46 17.76
C PHE A 255 18.10 6.74 17.39
N LYS A 256 17.54 7.79 17.99
CA LYS A 256 16.18 8.31 17.75
C LYS A 256 15.71 8.05 16.33
N VAL A 257 14.78 7.09 16.21
CA VAL A 257 14.03 6.77 15.00
C VAL A 257 13.48 8.09 14.44
N GLY A 258 13.82 8.44 13.20
CA GLY A 258 13.38 9.70 12.56
C GLY A 258 14.50 10.62 12.06
N ARG A 259 15.77 10.20 12.08
CA ARG A 259 16.82 10.88 11.30
C ARG A 259 17.54 9.89 10.40
N SER A 260 17.37 10.07 9.09
CA SER A 260 18.20 9.47 8.04
C SER A 260 19.68 9.83 8.28
N ILE A 261 20.40 8.97 9.00
CA ILE A 261 21.86 9.01 9.04
C ILE A 261 22.29 8.07 7.94
N LYS A 262 22.75 8.61 6.80
CA LYS A 262 23.44 7.81 5.79
C LYS A 262 24.66 7.18 6.48
N PRO A 263 24.73 5.85 6.66
CA PRO A 263 25.93 5.24 7.20
C PRO A 263 27.07 5.56 6.23
N SER A 264 28.14 6.19 6.70
CA SER A 264 29.35 6.36 5.91
C SER A 264 29.85 4.98 5.49
N SER A 265 30.35 4.86 4.25
CA SER A 265 30.76 3.59 3.61
C SER A 265 31.67 2.69 4.47
N ASP A 266 32.39 3.25 5.43
CA ASP A 266 33.32 2.51 6.29
C ASP A 266 32.66 1.80 7.49
N ILE A 267 31.40 2.12 7.84
CA ILE A 267 30.70 1.55 9.01
C ILE A 267 29.98 0.23 8.66
N SER A 268 29.86 -0.11 7.38
CA SER A 268 29.05 -1.24 6.90
C SER A 268 29.53 -2.62 7.38
N ASN A 269 30.81 -2.75 7.73
CA ASN A 269 31.37 -4.07 8.09
C ASN A 269 31.20 -4.43 9.57
N THR A 270 30.85 -3.47 10.44
CA THR A 270 30.73 -3.69 11.89
C THR A 270 29.29 -3.77 12.39
N LEU A 271 28.33 -3.20 11.64
CA LEU A 271 26.93 -3.21 12.04
C LEU A 271 26.26 -4.51 11.61
N LYS A 272 25.66 -5.22 12.56
CA LYS A 272 24.79 -6.36 12.26
C LYS A 272 23.53 -5.85 11.59
N LEU A 273 23.23 -6.39 10.41
CA LEU A 273 21.96 -6.20 9.74
C LEU A 273 20.87 -7.01 10.45
N ALA A 274 19.68 -6.44 10.54
CA ALA A 274 18.50 -7.03 11.13
C ALA A 274 17.25 -6.67 10.30
N GLY A 275 16.15 -7.36 10.57
CA GLY A 275 14.86 -7.14 9.91
C GLY A 275 14.43 -8.31 9.02
N LEU A 276 13.17 -8.25 8.59
CA LEU A 276 12.48 -9.33 7.90
C LEU A 276 13.21 -9.84 6.64
N ASN A 277 13.63 -8.94 5.75
CA ASN A 277 14.32 -9.34 4.51
C ASN A 277 15.68 -9.97 4.83
N TYR A 278 16.37 -9.47 5.87
CA TYR A 278 17.63 -10.06 6.31
C TYR A 278 17.41 -11.48 6.84
N GLU A 279 16.42 -11.68 7.72
CA GLU A 279 16.09 -13.01 8.27
C GLU A 279 15.69 -14.01 7.18
N ILE A 280 14.90 -13.57 6.19
CA ILE A 280 14.53 -14.40 5.04
C ILE A 280 15.77 -14.80 4.25
N VAL A 281 16.67 -13.86 3.96
CA VAL A 281 17.94 -14.17 3.28
C VAL A 281 18.82 -15.08 4.11
N GLN A 282 18.84 -14.95 5.43
CA GLN A 282 19.59 -15.87 6.31
C GLN A 282 19.00 -17.29 6.25
N LEU A 283 17.67 -17.44 6.22
CA LEU A 283 17.04 -18.75 6.03
C LEU A 283 17.39 -19.35 4.66
N LEU A 284 17.35 -18.53 3.61
CA LEU A 284 17.78 -18.94 2.27
C LEU A 284 19.26 -19.31 2.25
N THR A 285 20.10 -18.58 2.98
CA THR A 285 21.53 -18.85 3.14
C THR A 285 21.78 -20.20 3.82
N LEU A 286 21.03 -20.52 4.86
CA LEU A 286 21.14 -21.82 5.54
C LEU A 286 20.69 -22.97 4.65
N ARG A 287 19.68 -22.75 3.81
CA ARG A 287 19.13 -23.77 2.93
C ARG A 287 20.01 -24.01 1.70
N LEU A 288 20.50 -22.93 1.10
CA LEU A 288 21.19 -22.93 -0.18
C LEU A 288 22.71 -22.76 -0.04
N ASN A 289 23.22 -22.53 1.17
CA ASN A 289 24.65 -22.38 1.46
C ASN A 289 25.36 -21.35 0.55
N PHE A 290 24.91 -20.09 0.54
CA PHE A 290 25.59 -18.95 -0.09
C PHE A 290 26.00 -17.90 0.95
N THR A 291 26.87 -16.96 0.60
CA THR A 291 27.21 -15.82 1.47
C THR A 291 26.45 -14.56 1.00
N PRO A 292 25.48 -14.03 1.76
CA PRO A 292 24.75 -12.83 1.34
C PRO A 292 25.62 -11.57 1.46
N LYS A 293 25.63 -10.74 0.41
CA LYS A 293 26.19 -9.39 0.42
C LYS A 293 25.08 -8.38 0.15
N PHE A 294 24.66 -7.65 1.18
CA PHE A 294 23.64 -6.62 1.05
C PHE A 294 24.24 -5.33 0.50
N LEU A 295 23.56 -4.74 -0.48
CA LEU A 295 23.86 -3.47 -1.11
C LEU A 295 22.63 -2.59 -0.95
N PHE A 296 22.80 -1.40 -0.38
CA PHE A 296 21.70 -0.45 -0.22
C PHE A 296 21.61 0.44 -1.45
N VAL A 297 20.44 0.48 -2.08
CA VAL A 297 20.20 1.32 -3.25
C VAL A 297 19.87 2.74 -2.78
N ASP A 298 20.64 3.73 -3.23
CA ASP A 298 20.25 5.15 -3.09
C ASP A 298 19.21 5.47 -4.18
N GLU A 299 18.19 6.27 -3.86
CA GLU A 299 17.04 6.49 -4.75
C GLU A 299 17.44 7.08 -6.12
N THR A 300 18.61 7.70 -6.18
CA THR A 300 19.16 8.31 -7.40
C THR A 300 20.01 7.36 -8.26
N SER A 301 20.31 6.13 -7.81
CA SER A 301 21.32 5.26 -8.41
C SER A 301 20.79 3.98 -9.07
N TYR A 302 19.60 4.00 -9.67
CA TYR A 302 19.07 2.91 -10.49
C TYR A 302 19.82 2.77 -11.83
N ASN A 303 21.12 2.48 -11.82
CA ASN A 303 21.88 2.13 -13.02
C ASN A 303 21.74 0.65 -13.36
N ARG A 304 21.42 0.31 -14.61
CA ARG A 304 20.65 -0.86 -15.05
C ARG A 304 21.30 -2.26 -15.00
N THR A 305 22.58 -2.46 -14.67
CA THR A 305 23.29 -3.67 -15.18
C THR A 305 23.74 -4.74 -14.17
N ASP A 306 23.81 -4.46 -12.85
CA ASP A 306 24.61 -5.32 -11.94
C ASP A 306 23.78 -6.07 -10.87
N TYR A 307 22.46 -6.18 -11.04
CA TYR A 307 21.58 -6.70 -10.01
C TYR A 307 21.47 -8.24 -10.03
N THR A 308 21.87 -8.93 -8.96
CA THR A 308 21.65 -10.38 -8.79
C THR A 308 20.28 -10.67 -8.19
N PHE A 309 19.93 -9.98 -7.10
CA PHE A 309 18.60 -9.99 -6.48
C PHE A 309 18.20 -8.57 -6.08
N LEU A 310 16.96 -8.17 -6.39
CA LEU A 310 16.43 -6.87 -6.02
C LEU A 310 15.26 -7.06 -5.04
N PHE A 311 15.52 -6.71 -3.78
CA PHE A 311 14.50 -6.48 -2.75
C PHE A 311 13.93 -5.10 -2.95
N THR A 312 12.95 -5.01 -3.84
CA THR A 312 12.17 -3.79 -4.00
C THR A 312 10.71 -4.15 -4.01
N GLU A 313 9.93 -3.48 -3.18
CA GLU A 313 8.48 -3.44 -3.23
C GLU A 313 8.03 -2.72 -4.50
N ILE A 314 8.03 -3.42 -5.62
CA ILE A 314 7.60 -2.83 -6.87
C ILE A 314 6.14 -3.20 -7.07
N LEU A 315 5.28 -2.26 -6.71
CA LEU A 315 3.93 -2.20 -7.22
C LEU A 315 4.00 -2.00 -8.73
N ASN A 316 3.91 -3.10 -9.45
CA ASN A 316 3.43 -3.20 -10.82
C ASN A 316 3.90 -2.08 -11.79
N CYS A 317 5.15 -1.65 -11.67
CA CYS A 317 5.72 -0.71 -12.64
C CYS A 317 5.93 -1.49 -13.93
N GLY A 318 5.11 -1.22 -14.94
CA GLY A 318 5.20 -1.87 -16.26
C GLY A 318 6.58 -1.78 -16.93
N ASN A 319 7.47 -0.91 -16.44
CA ASN A 319 8.87 -0.84 -16.87
C ASN A 319 9.79 -1.82 -16.13
N VAL A 320 9.53 -2.14 -14.86
CA VAL A 320 10.35 -3.07 -14.08
C VAL A 320 10.04 -4.49 -14.48
N SER A 321 8.75 -4.80 -14.70
CA SER A 321 8.33 -6.09 -15.23
C SER A 321 8.91 -6.38 -16.62
N ASN A 322 9.52 -5.41 -17.30
CA ASN A 322 10.25 -5.67 -18.54
C ASN A 322 11.63 -6.31 -18.29
N PHE A 323 12.32 -5.94 -17.20
CA PHE A 323 13.69 -6.38 -16.89
C PHE A 323 13.75 -7.47 -15.81
N PHE A 324 12.82 -7.41 -14.85
CA PHE A 324 12.75 -8.32 -13.72
C PHE A 324 11.52 -9.21 -13.82
N HIS A 325 11.67 -10.43 -13.33
CA HIS A 325 10.60 -11.36 -13.07
C HIS A 325 10.23 -11.27 -11.59
N TYR A 326 8.95 -11.12 -11.32
CA TYR A 326 8.39 -11.20 -9.98
C TYR A 326 8.31 -12.66 -9.57
N LEU A 327 8.99 -13.06 -8.50
CA LEU A 327 9.00 -14.46 -8.06
C LEU A 327 7.59 -14.90 -7.65
N GLN A 328 7.05 -14.25 -6.61
CA GLN A 328 5.71 -14.46 -6.08
C GLN A 328 5.38 -13.35 -5.06
N PRO A 329 4.10 -13.02 -4.84
CA PRO A 329 3.71 -12.22 -3.67
C PRO A 329 3.96 -13.00 -2.39
N VAL A 330 4.74 -12.40 -1.48
CA VAL A 330 5.05 -12.98 -0.17
C VAL A 330 4.23 -12.33 0.93
N PHE A 331 4.00 -11.02 0.82
CA PHE A 331 3.14 -10.29 1.73
C PHE A 331 2.04 -9.57 0.96
N PHE A 332 0.85 -9.57 1.53
CA PHE A 332 -0.24 -8.72 1.11
C PHE A 332 -0.43 -7.67 2.19
N ASP A 333 -0.15 -6.44 1.84
CA ASP A 333 -0.25 -5.29 2.71
C ASP A 333 -1.29 -4.33 2.16
N ASN A 334 -1.75 -3.41 2.99
CA ASN A 334 -2.67 -2.38 2.56
C ASN A 334 -2.00 -1.03 2.67
N PHE A 335 -2.38 -0.11 1.80
CA PHE A 335 -2.20 1.29 2.08
C PHE A 335 -3.34 1.81 2.94
N TYR A 336 -2.99 2.72 3.84
CA TYR A 336 -3.90 3.43 4.70
C TYR A 336 -3.73 4.93 4.48
N PHE A 337 -4.86 5.63 4.56
CA PHE A 337 -4.84 7.08 4.74
C PHE A 337 -4.79 7.37 6.23
N ILE A 338 -3.65 7.84 6.72
CA ILE A 338 -3.55 8.43 8.06
C ILE A 338 -4.01 9.88 7.98
N VAL A 339 -4.90 10.28 8.88
CA VAL A 339 -5.39 11.65 8.96
C VAL A 339 -4.62 12.42 10.05
N SER A 340 -4.07 13.60 9.74
CA SER A 340 -3.22 14.34 10.69
C SER A 340 -3.99 14.90 11.88
N GLN A 341 -5.28 15.23 11.69
CA GLN A 341 -6.11 15.87 12.69
C GLN A 341 -7.39 15.08 12.89
N ASN A 342 -7.61 14.66 14.13
CA ASN A 342 -8.94 14.32 14.58
C ASN A 342 -9.38 15.38 15.59
N ASP A 343 -9.94 16.47 15.06
CA ASP A 343 -10.40 17.61 15.85
C ASP A 343 -11.28 17.11 17.00
N LEU A 344 -10.94 17.49 18.23
CA LEU A 344 -11.82 17.25 19.37
C LEU A 344 -13.08 18.09 19.21
N TYR A 345 -14.22 17.55 19.62
CA TYR A 345 -15.41 18.38 19.77
C TYR A 345 -15.11 19.49 20.76
N THR A 346 -15.47 20.71 20.39
CA THR A 346 -15.34 21.85 21.27
C THR A 346 -16.29 21.71 22.45
N ASN A 347 -16.01 22.38 23.57
CA ASN A 347 -16.87 22.26 24.75
C ASN A 347 -18.31 22.74 24.49
N TYR A 348 -18.48 23.73 23.58
CA TYR A 348 -19.81 24.18 23.16
C TYR A 348 -20.55 23.12 22.33
N GLU A 349 -19.85 22.40 21.43
CA GLU A 349 -20.42 21.29 20.67
C GLU A 349 -20.84 20.16 21.61
N LYS A 350 -19.97 19.81 22.58
CA LYS A 350 -20.25 18.75 23.58
C LYS A 350 -21.50 19.03 24.41
N MET A 351 -21.80 20.28 24.75
CA MET A 351 -23.01 20.63 25.53
C MET A 351 -24.31 20.54 24.73
N LEU A 352 -24.25 20.63 23.38
CA LEU A 352 -25.41 20.50 22.50
C LEU A 352 -25.65 19.06 22.02
N PHE A 353 -24.61 18.23 22.06
CA PHE A 353 -24.60 16.83 21.64
C PHE A 353 -25.57 15.86 22.35
N PRO A 354 -26.02 16.08 23.62
CA PRO A 354 -26.92 15.15 24.30
C PRO A 354 -28.20 14.81 23.55
N PHE A 355 -28.67 15.72 22.69
CA PHE A 355 -29.86 15.53 21.89
C PHE A 355 -29.60 15.87 20.43
N ASP A 356 -30.10 15.04 19.53
CA ASP A 356 -30.10 15.32 18.10
C ASP A 356 -30.93 16.57 17.80
N THR A 357 -30.67 17.21 16.64
CA THR A 357 -31.38 18.41 16.19
C THR A 357 -32.90 18.21 16.17
N THR A 358 -33.37 17.03 15.77
CA THR A 358 -34.80 16.68 15.77
C THR A 358 -35.40 16.73 17.18
N THR A 359 -34.69 16.19 18.16
CA THR A 359 -35.12 16.19 19.57
C THR A 359 -35.14 17.62 20.11
N TRP A 360 -34.13 18.44 19.81
CA TRP A 360 -34.14 19.86 20.15
C TRP A 360 -35.34 20.60 19.54
N ILE A 361 -35.70 20.33 18.28
CA ILE A 361 -36.87 20.92 17.64
C ILE A 361 -38.16 20.52 18.38
N PHE A 362 -38.33 19.25 18.76
CA PHE A 362 -39.50 18.82 19.53
C PHE A 362 -39.56 19.44 20.93
N ILE A 363 -38.41 19.57 21.60
CA ILE A 363 -38.31 20.26 22.88
C ILE A 363 -38.73 21.73 22.71
N LEU A 364 -38.16 22.45 21.73
CA LEU A 364 -38.53 23.84 21.44
C LEU A 364 -40.00 23.99 21.04
N PHE A 365 -40.53 23.05 20.26
CA PHE A 365 -41.92 23.04 19.84
C PHE A 365 -42.87 22.83 21.03
N THR A 366 -42.57 21.88 21.93
CA THR A 366 -43.40 21.64 23.12
C THR A 366 -43.38 22.82 24.08
N TYR A 367 -42.23 23.49 24.26
CA TYR A 367 -42.17 24.75 25.01
C TYR A 367 -42.94 25.86 24.31
N GLY A 368 -42.74 26.05 23.00
CA GLY A 368 -43.47 27.04 22.21
C GLY A 368 -44.98 26.85 22.27
N LEU A 369 -45.45 25.60 22.19
CA LEU A 369 -46.86 25.23 22.34
C LEU A 369 -47.36 25.52 23.77
N THR A 370 -46.57 25.21 24.80
CA THR A 370 -46.91 25.53 26.20
C THR A 370 -47.08 27.04 26.39
N PHE A 371 -46.13 27.85 25.91
CA PHE A 371 -46.25 29.31 25.96
C PHE A 371 -47.37 29.86 25.09
N GLY A 372 -47.60 29.27 23.92
CA GLY A 372 -48.71 29.61 23.03
C GLY A 372 -50.07 29.37 23.69
N ILE A 373 -50.25 28.23 24.36
CA ILE A 373 -51.44 27.93 25.16
C ILE A 373 -51.55 28.93 26.32
N ILE A 374 -50.46 29.20 27.04
CA ILE A 374 -50.45 30.17 28.14
C ILE A 374 -50.91 31.55 27.65
N PHE A 375 -50.35 32.01 26.55
CA PHE A 375 -50.67 33.30 25.93
C PHE A 375 -52.10 33.34 25.41
N GLY A 376 -52.57 32.31 24.68
CA GLY A 376 -53.93 32.24 24.15
C GLY A 376 -54.99 32.21 25.26
N LEU A 377 -54.72 31.48 26.35
CA LEU A 377 -55.60 31.41 27.51
C LEU A 377 -55.63 32.73 28.32
N GLN A 378 -54.67 33.64 28.15
CA GLN A 378 -54.76 34.98 28.76
C GLN A 378 -55.93 35.81 28.19
N TYR A 379 -56.31 35.56 26.93
CA TYR A 379 -57.44 36.21 26.27
C TYR A 379 -58.77 35.47 26.46
N SER A 380 -58.74 34.28 27.08
CA SER A 380 -59.93 33.48 27.33
C SER A 380 -60.72 33.96 28.56
N PRO A 381 -62.03 33.67 28.64
CA PRO A 381 -62.84 34.03 29.80
C PRO A 381 -62.30 33.42 31.10
N LYS A 382 -62.50 34.13 32.22
CA LYS A 382 -61.92 33.80 33.53
C LYS A 382 -62.14 32.36 33.99
N TRP A 383 -63.28 31.75 33.67
CA TRP A 383 -63.59 30.38 34.07
C TRP A 383 -62.66 29.35 33.38
N ILE A 384 -62.35 29.52 32.09
CA ILE A 384 -61.38 28.67 31.37
C ILE A 384 -59.98 28.89 31.93
N LYS A 385 -59.58 30.15 32.09
CA LYS A 385 -58.28 30.50 32.67
C LYS A 385 -58.09 29.86 34.05
N ASN A 386 -59.10 29.94 34.91
CA ASN A 386 -59.07 29.37 36.26
C ASN A 386 -59.06 27.83 36.23
N ALA A 387 -59.71 27.19 35.26
CA ALA A 387 -59.69 25.73 35.12
C ALA A 387 -58.29 25.20 34.74
N PHE A 388 -57.55 25.93 33.88
CA PHE A 388 -56.21 25.53 33.41
C PHE A 388 -55.05 25.98 34.31
N PHE A 389 -55.09 27.20 34.88
CA PHE A 389 -54.00 27.74 35.71
C PHE A 389 -54.28 27.75 37.20
N GLY A 390 -55.54 27.60 37.62
CA GLY A 390 -55.99 27.80 39.00
C GLY A 390 -56.42 29.25 39.29
N LYS A 391 -57.22 29.43 40.35
CA LYS A 391 -57.89 30.70 40.68
C LYS A 391 -56.97 31.86 41.09
N ASP A 392 -55.73 31.56 41.49
CA ASP A 392 -54.81 32.55 42.09
C ASP A 392 -53.46 32.65 41.34
N ASN A 393 -53.25 31.88 40.27
CA ASN A 393 -51.97 31.87 39.56
C ASN A 393 -51.80 33.12 38.70
N LYS A 394 -51.02 34.09 39.22
CA LYS A 394 -50.78 35.36 38.54
C LYS A 394 -49.74 35.26 37.43
N GLN A 395 -48.84 34.28 37.49
CA GLN A 395 -47.68 34.18 36.60
C GLN A 395 -47.50 32.74 36.07
N PRO A 396 -48.45 32.21 35.28
CA PRO A 396 -48.39 30.84 34.78
C PRO A 396 -47.15 30.57 33.91
N GLY A 397 -46.69 31.57 33.14
CA GLY A 397 -45.46 31.47 32.35
C GLY A 397 -44.20 31.35 33.22
N TYR A 398 -44.12 32.11 34.32
CA TYR A 398 -43.00 32.01 35.26
C TYR A 398 -43.01 30.67 35.99
N ASN A 399 -44.18 30.18 36.39
CA ASN A 399 -44.31 28.86 37.02
C ASN A 399 -43.93 27.73 36.06
N ALA A 400 -44.26 27.85 34.76
CA ALA A 400 -43.82 26.90 33.73
C ALA A 400 -42.29 26.92 33.54
N LEU A 401 -41.67 28.11 33.45
CA LEU A 401 -40.20 28.22 33.41
C LEU A 401 -39.55 27.66 34.68
N GLY A 402 -40.11 27.99 35.85
CA GLY A 402 -39.65 27.48 37.12
C GLY A 402 -39.67 25.96 37.14
N ALA A 403 -40.77 25.34 36.72
CA ALA A 403 -40.89 23.89 36.60
C ALA A 403 -39.84 23.29 35.64
N PHE A 404 -39.57 23.94 34.51
CA PHE A 404 -38.56 23.50 33.55
C PHE A 404 -37.15 23.48 34.16
N PHE A 405 -36.76 24.56 34.82
CA PHE A 405 -35.46 24.64 35.51
C PHE A 405 -35.44 23.85 36.83
N GLY A 406 -36.59 23.31 37.26
CA GLY A 406 -36.79 22.60 38.52
C GLY A 406 -36.71 23.49 39.76
N VAL A 407 -37.02 24.78 39.60
CA VAL A 407 -37.28 25.71 40.71
C VAL A 407 -38.62 25.35 41.34
N SER A 408 -38.70 25.43 42.68
CA SER A 408 -39.95 25.21 43.41
C SER A 408 -41.02 26.21 42.99
N ILE A 409 -42.21 25.71 42.67
CA ILE A 409 -43.37 26.54 42.32
C ILE A 409 -44.00 27.05 43.61
N LEU A 410 -44.07 28.37 43.77
CA LEU A 410 -44.58 29.00 44.99
C LEU A 410 -46.11 28.88 45.16
N GLU A 411 -46.85 28.93 44.04
CA GLU A 411 -48.31 28.90 44.03
C GLU A 411 -48.82 27.62 43.37
N LEU A 412 -49.27 26.66 44.18
CA LEU A 412 -49.88 25.43 43.69
C LEU A 412 -51.34 25.69 43.25
N PRO A 413 -51.75 25.22 42.06
CA PRO A 413 -53.13 25.35 41.64
C PRO A 413 -54.05 24.56 42.59
N ARG A 414 -55.26 25.08 42.85
CA ARG A 414 -56.27 24.41 43.68
C ARG A 414 -57.14 23.43 42.90
N GLU A 415 -57.38 23.73 41.62
CA GLU A 415 -58.25 22.93 40.74
C GLU A 415 -57.57 21.61 40.34
N SER A 416 -58.35 20.53 40.26
CA SER A 416 -57.85 19.19 39.93
C SER A 416 -57.23 19.11 38.54
N LEU A 417 -57.86 19.73 37.52
CA LEU A 417 -57.35 19.76 36.14
C LEU A 417 -55.99 20.48 36.06
N SER A 418 -55.89 21.68 36.65
CA SER A 418 -54.66 22.47 36.67
C SER A 418 -53.51 21.69 37.35
N ARG A 419 -53.80 21.01 38.47
CA ARG A 419 -52.81 20.15 39.15
C ARG A 419 -52.36 19.01 38.27
N TYR A 420 -53.29 18.34 37.59
CA TYR A 420 -52.97 17.22 36.71
C TYR A 420 -52.06 17.64 35.55
N ILE A 421 -52.40 18.75 34.87
CA ILE A 421 -51.56 19.32 33.79
C ILE A 421 -50.18 19.69 34.32
N LEU A 422 -50.13 20.35 35.49
CA LEU A 422 -48.87 20.75 36.10
C LEU A 422 -48.00 19.54 36.46
N ILE A 423 -48.57 18.48 37.03
CA ILE A 423 -47.85 17.25 37.36
C ILE A 423 -47.28 16.61 36.10
N ILE A 424 -48.07 16.49 35.03
CA ILE A 424 -47.59 15.94 33.75
C ILE A 424 -46.44 16.77 33.20
N TYR A 425 -46.57 18.11 33.24
CA TYR A 425 -45.54 19.01 32.76
C TYR A 425 -44.24 18.91 33.58
N ILE A 426 -44.35 18.83 34.91
CA ILE A 426 -43.20 18.61 35.80
C ILE A 426 -42.54 17.26 35.49
N TRP A 427 -43.31 16.20 35.31
CA TRP A 427 -42.79 14.88 34.93
C TRP A 427 -42.06 14.91 33.59
N PHE A 428 -42.63 15.56 32.59
CA PHE A 428 -41.99 15.77 31.30
C PHE A 428 -40.65 16.51 31.44
N CYS A 429 -40.64 17.65 32.15
CA CYS A 429 -39.42 18.43 32.37
C CYS A 429 -38.37 17.64 33.16
N LEU A 430 -38.79 16.87 34.16
CA LEU A 430 -37.91 16.02 34.95
C LEU A 430 -37.23 14.96 34.08
N ILE A 431 -37.98 14.27 33.22
CA ILE A 431 -37.45 13.24 32.31
C ILE A 431 -36.43 13.86 31.36
N ILE A 432 -36.81 14.91 30.63
CA ILE A 432 -35.94 15.57 29.64
C ILE A 432 -34.66 16.08 30.29
N ARG A 433 -34.76 16.75 31.45
CA ARG A 433 -33.60 17.26 32.18
C ARG A 433 -32.68 16.14 32.67
N THR A 434 -33.25 15.05 33.20
CA THR A 434 -32.45 13.94 33.73
C THR A 434 -31.69 13.24 32.59
N CYS A 435 -32.34 12.99 31.45
CA CYS A 435 -31.70 12.42 30.27
C CYS A 435 -30.60 13.34 29.72
N TRP A 436 -30.87 14.64 29.63
CA TRP A 436 -29.88 15.61 29.17
C TRP A 436 -28.66 15.65 30.10
N GLN A 437 -28.89 15.73 31.41
CA GLN A 437 -27.82 15.77 32.41
C GLN A 437 -26.96 14.51 32.41
N SER A 438 -27.57 13.32 32.30
CA SER A 438 -26.82 12.05 32.28
C SER A 438 -25.94 11.95 31.04
N MET A 439 -26.48 12.25 29.85
CA MET A 439 -25.73 12.20 28.60
C MET A 439 -24.67 13.29 28.52
N MET A 440 -24.99 14.51 28.95
CA MET A 440 -24.01 15.60 28.98
C MET A 440 -22.81 15.24 29.87
N PHE A 441 -23.02 14.63 31.04
CA PHE A 441 -21.92 14.21 31.90
C PHE A 441 -21.00 13.20 31.20
N GLU A 442 -21.57 12.22 30.51
CA GLU A 442 -20.83 11.23 29.73
C GLU A 442 -20.05 11.89 28.57
N PHE A 443 -20.66 12.81 27.84
CA PHE A 443 -20.02 13.53 26.74
C PHE A 443 -18.91 14.49 27.17
N MET A 444 -19.05 15.08 28.36
CA MET A 444 -18.04 16.00 28.90
C MET A 444 -16.85 15.25 29.52
N THR A 445 -17.08 14.05 30.05
CA THR A 445 -16.01 13.20 30.60
C THR A 445 -15.31 12.36 29.55
N SER A 446 -15.90 12.19 28.36
CA SER A 446 -15.29 11.48 27.24
C SER A 446 -14.49 12.42 26.32
N ASP A 447 -13.36 11.93 25.84
CA ASP A 447 -12.57 12.56 24.77
C ASP A 447 -13.20 12.25 23.40
N MET A 448 -14.41 12.77 23.20
CA MET A 448 -15.08 12.69 21.90
C MET A 448 -14.29 13.45 20.84
N ARG A 449 -13.91 12.72 19.79
CA ARG A 449 -13.30 13.25 18.59
C ARG A 449 -14.34 13.29 17.48
N LYS A 450 -14.18 14.22 16.53
CA LYS A 450 -15.04 14.28 15.35
C LYS A 450 -14.92 12.95 14.56
N PRO A 451 -15.97 12.55 13.82
CA PRO A 451 -15.86 11.39 12.97
C PRO A 451 -14.72 11.63 11.96
N LEU A 452 -13.91 10.59 11.76
CA LEU A 452 -12.88 10.61 10.74
C LEU A 452 -13.54 10.55 9.36
N PRO A 453 -12.93 11.18 8.34
CA PRO A 453 -13.35 10.93 6.97
C PRO A 453 -13.25 9.43 6.69
N GLU A 454 -14.30 8.87 6.10
CA GLU A 454 -14.36 7.44 5.78
C GLU A 454 -14.00 7.18 4.32
N THR A 455 -14.25 8.16 3.44
CA THR A 455 -14.06 8.06 2.00
C THR A 455 -13.18 9.19 1.44
N LEU A 456 -12.69 9.01 0.21
CA LEU A 456 -11.96 10.06 -0.52
C LEU A 456 -12.84 11.30 -0.78
N ASP A 457 -14.14 11.11 -0.95
CA ASP A 457 -15.08 12.22 -1.14
C ASP A 457 -15.20 13.05 0.15
N ASP A 458 -15.22 12.40 1.33
CA ASP A 458 -15.19 13.11 2.63
C ASP A 458 -13.91 13.92 2.82
N LEU A 459 -12.76 13.36 2.42
CA LEU A 459 -11.48 14.08 2.45
C LEU A 459 -11.55 15.35 1.61
N ARG A 460 -12.19 15.29 0.43
CA ARG A 460 -12.40 16.46 -0.43
C ARG A 460 -13.34 17.47 0.21
N GLU A 461 -14.50 17.04 0.70
CA GLU A 461 -15.49 17.93 1.33
C GLU A 461 -14.93 18.65 2.56
N LEU A 462 -14.07 17.96 3.32
CA LEU A 462 -13.40 18.52 4.50
C LEU A 462 -12.08 19.26 4.16
N ASN A 463 -11.77 19.45 2.87
CA ASN A 463 -10.59 20.14 2.36
C ASN A 463 -9.25 19.59 2.86
N TYR A 464 -9.13 18.27 2.94
CA TYR A 464 -7.85 17.61 3.23
C TYR A 464 -6.91 17.71 2.04
N THR A 465 -5.65 17.98 2.35
CA THR A 465 -4.53 17.85 1.42
C THR A 465 -3.98 16.44 1.52
N ILE A 466 -4.03 15.69 0.42
CA ILE A 466 -3.41 14.37 0.38
C ILE A 466 -1.90 14.54 0.16
N VAL A 467 -1.12 13.94 1.05
CA VAL A 467 0.34 13.92 0.98
C VAL A 467 0.84 12.50 0.75
N ILE A 468 1.81 12.39 -0.15
CA ILE A 468 2.38 11.15 -0.64
C ILE A 468 3.90 11.26 -0.55
N GLN A 469 4.58 10.18 -0.20
CA GLN A 469 6.04 10.15 -0.17
C GLN A 469 6.64 10.18 -1.60
N ASP A 470 7.59 11.10 -1.82
CA ASP A 470 8.28 11.33 -3.10
C ASP A 470 8.72 10.05 -3.83
N SER A 471 9.33 9.13 -3.10
CA SER A 471 9.93 7.90 -3.65
C SER A 471 8.91 6.98 -4.33
N PHE A 472 7.63 7.21 -4.06
CA PHE A 472 6.52 6.44 -4.59
C PHE A 472 5.54 7.30 -5.38
N LEU A 473 5.86 8.58 -5.62
CA LEU A 473 4.96 9.53 -6.26
C LEU A 473 4.38 8.96 -7.56
N PHE A 474 5.24 8.40 -8.42
CA PHE A 474 4.83 7.80 -9.69
C PHE A 474 3.84 6.64 -9.52
N ILE A 475 4.04 5.80 -8.51
CA ILE A 475 3.18 4.64 -8.23
C ILE A 475 1.83 5.13 -7.72
N TYR A 476 1.86 6.05 -6.76
CA TYR A 476 0.65 6.54 -6.13
C TYR A 476 -0.19 7.43 -7.04
N THR A 477 0.43 8.19 -7.95
CA THR A 477 -0.34 8.98 -8.94
C THR A 477 -1.19 8.06 -9.81
N SER A 478 -0.64 6.94 -10.28
CA SER A 478 -1.41 5.98 -11.09
C SER A 478 -2.53 5.31 -10.30
N ILE A 479 -2.28 4.94 -9.05
CA ILE A 479 -3.29 4.35 -8.16
C ILE A 479 -4.41 5.37 -7.87
N LEU A 480 -4.04 6.63 -7.58
CA LEU A 480 -5.02 7.69 -7.33
C LEU A 480 -5.83 8.02 -8.57
N GLU A 481 -5.22 8.07 -9.76
CA GLU A 481 -5.94 8.24 -11.02
C GLU A 481 -6.98 7.14 -11.23
N GLU A 482 -6.62 5.88 -10.93
CA GLU A 482 -7.53 4.74 -11.03
C GLU A 482 -8.67 4.83 -10.00
N LEU A 483 -8.38 5.14 -8.74
CA LEU A 483 -9.38 5.28 -7.68
C LEU A 483 -10.34 6.45 -7.92
N LEU A 484 -9.83 7.55 -8.45
CA LEU A 484 -10.63 8.72 -8.77
C LEU A 484 -11.52 8.45 -9.99
N ASN A 485 -11.12 7.57 -10.90
CA ASN A 485 -11.92 7.13 -12.06
C ASN A 485 -12.57 8.31 -12.82
N GLY A 486 -11.77 9.35 -13.07
CA GLY A 486 -12.21 10.58 -13.74
C GLY A 486 -12.93 11.61 -12.87
N ARG A 487 -13.04 11.39 -11.55
CA ARG A 487 -13.47 12.43 -10.59
C ARG A 487 -12.38 13.50 -10.44
N GLU A 488 -12.79 14.74 -10.17
CA GLU A 488 -11.85 15.81 -9.81
C GLU A 488 -11.03 15.38 -8.59
N SER A 489 -9.71 15.42 -8.72
CA SER A 489 -8.81 15.03 -7.65
C SER A 489 -8.92 16.01 -6.47
N PRO A 490 -8.95 15.54 -5.22
CA PRO A 490 -8.66 16.41 -4.09
C PRO A 490 -7.29 17.06 -4.30
N LYS A 491 -7.07 18.24 -3.72
CA LYS A 491 -5.84 19.02 -3.90
C LYS A 491 -4.64 18.16 -3.50
N LEU A 492 -3.97 17.62 -4.51
CA LEU A 492 -2.83 16.75 -4.34
C LEU A 492 -1.60 17.65 -4.15
N ILE A 493 -0.99 17.59 -2.96
CA ILE A 493 0.32 18.21 -2.78
C ILE A 493 1.31 17.07 -2.75
N THR A 494 2.04 16.97 -3.85
CA THR A 494 3.10 15.99 -4.06
C THR A 494 4.34 16.31 -3.24
N PHE A 495 4.45 17.57 -2.76
CA PHE A 495 5.63 18.06 -2.08
C PHE A 495 5.29 19.21 -1.13
N VAL A 496 5.62 19.04 0.15
CA VAL A 496 5.66 20.18 1.08
C VAL A 496 7.07 20.74 1.06
N GLN A 497 7.18 22.00 0.61
CA GLN A 497 8.43 22.74 0.74
C GLN A 497 8.53 23.29 2.16
N ASP A 498 9.73 23.22 2.74
CA ASP A 498 10.04 23.95 3.97
C ASP A 498 9.93 25.47 3.73
N ASP A 499 9.99 26.26 4.80
CA ASP A 499 9.97 27.74 4.73
C ASP A 499 11.09 28.34 3.84
N LYS A 500 12.07 27.52 3.45
CA LYS A 500 13.21 27.88 2.60
C LYS A 500 13.05 27.38 1.15
N GLY A 501 11.92 26.78 0.79
CA GLY A 501 11.65 26.25 -0.55
C GLY A 501 12.26 24.87 -0.83
N ASN A 502 12.85 24.20 0.16
CA ASN A 502 13.41 22.86 -0.01
C ASN A 502 12.34 21.80 0.18
N TYR A 503 12.36 20.81 -0.70
CA TYR A 503 11.50 19.63 -0.62
C TYR A 503 11.80 18.81 0.64
N ILE A 504 10.81 18.69 1.54
CA ILE A 504 10.91 17.81 2.70
C ILE A 504 10.69 16.38 2.24
N LYS A 505 11.78 15.65 2.02
CA LYS A 505 11.74 14.26 1.54
C LYS A 505 11.44 13.23 2.63
N ASP A 506 11.56 13.61 3.89
CA ASP A 506 11.37 12.71 5.01
C ASP A 506 9.93 12.76 5.52
N PHE A 507 9.22 11.65 5.31
CA PHE A 507 7.85 11.47 5.76
C PHE A 507 7.67 11.75 7.26
N PHE A 508 8.61 11.32 8.10
CA PHE A 508 8.48 11.47 9.55
C PHE A 508 8.52 12.94 9.96
N ILE A 509 9.40 13.73 9.33
CA ILE A 509 9.50 15.17 9.57
C ILE A 509 8.20 15.85 9.17
N LEU A 510 7.65 15.45 8.02
CA LEU A 510 6.42 16.04 7.51
C LEU A 510 5.21 15.70 8.40
N TYR A 511 5.13 14.45 8.85
CA TYR A 511 4.08 14.03 9.77
C TYR A 511 4.19 14.78 11.10
N ASP A 512 5.40 14.87 11.68
CA ASP A 512 5.68 15.65 12.89
C ASP A 512 5.32 17.14 12.73
N GLN A 513 5.60 17.72 11.56
CA GLN A 513 5.20 19.08 11.25
C GLN A 513 3.70 19.22 11.16
N SER A 514 3.00 18.29 10.51
CA SER A 514 1.53 18.31 10.40
C SER A 514 0.82 18.21 11.75
N LEU A 515 1.45 17.55 12.73
CA LEU A 515 0.95 17.50 14.11
C LEU A 515 1.18 18.82 14.86
N LYS A 516 2.22 19.59 14.48
CA LYS A 516 2.57 20.88 15.09
C LYS A 516 1.97 22.08 14.35
N ASP A 517 1.44 21.87 13.16
CA ASP A 517 0.95 22.93 12.30
C ASP A 517 -0.32 23.56 12.87
N GLU A 518 -0.18 24.76 13.43
CA GLU A 518 -1.29 25.56 13.95
C GLU A 518 -2.16 26.16 12.82
N THR A 519 -1.72 26.10 11.56
CA THR A 519 -2.39 26.78 10.44
C THR A 519 -3.70 26.13 10.00
N LYS A 520 -4.18 25.11 10.75
CA LYS A 520 -5.43 24.36 10.52
C LYS A 520 -5.50 23.62 9.18
N THR A 521 -4.38 23.49 8.49
CA THR A 521 -4.25 22.65 7.30
C THR A 521 -4.44 21.19 7.69
N LYS A 522 -5.41 20.56 7.03
CA LYS A 522 -5.81 19.19 7.25
C LYS A 522 -5.04 18.31 6.28
N TYR A 523 -4.23 17.38 6.77
CA TYR A 523 -3.42 16.49 5.95
C TYR A 523 -3.93 15.06 6.02
N ALA A 524 -3.92 14.37 4.89
CA ALA A 524 -4.17 12.94 4.79
C ALA A 524 -2.95 12.29 4.13
N PHE A 525 -2.26 11.43 4.86
CA PHE A 525 -1.06 10.76 4.43
C PHE A 525 -1.39 9.39 3.89
N LEU A 526 -1.13 9.16 2.60
CA LEU A 526 -1.23 7.82 2.04
C LEU A 526 0.06 7.06 2.34
N ILE A 527 -0.02 6.06 3.20
CA ILE A 527 1.14 5.28 3.62
C ILE A 527 0.87 3.79 3.64
N GLU A 528 1.93 3.02 3.76
CA GLU A 528 1.88 1.57 3.88
C GLU A 528 1.50 1.13 5.29
N ALA A 529 0.78 0.02 5.40
CA ALA A 529 0.39 -0.59 6.68
C ALA A 529 1.57 -0.78 7.64
N GLU A 530 2.72 -1.13 7.10
CA GLU A 530 3.94 -1.37 7.86
C GLU A 530 4.49 -0.06 8.46
N ILE A 531 4.48 1.01 7.67
CA ILE A 531 4.88 2.34 8.15
C ILE A 531 3.87 2.80 9.20
N TYR A 532 2.58 2.54 9.01
CA TYR A 532 1.54 2.81 10.00
C TYR A 532 1.83 2.11 11.34
N ASP A 533 2.14 0.81 11.31
CA ASP A 533 2.46 0.05 12.52
C ASP A 533 3.69 0.61 13.24
N VAL A 534 4.74 0.97 12.49
CA VAL A 534 5.94 1.62 13.03
C VAL A 534 5.61 2.98 13.65
N LEU A 535 4.79 3.80 13.00
CA LEU A 535 4.39 5.11 13.53
C LEU A 535 3.57 4.97 14.83
N ASN A 536 2.63 4.03 14.88
CA ASN A 536 1.86 3.75 16.08
C ASN A 536 2.75 3.43 17.28
N ILE A 537 3.83 2.68 17.03
CA ILE A 537 4.82 2.33 18.04
C ILE A 537 5.65 3.56 18.44
N ILE A 538 6.16 4.33 17.47
CA ILE A 538 6.99 5.52 17.72
C ILE A 538 6.22 6.56 18.55
N TYR A 539 4.97 6.85 18.18
CA TYR A 539 4.15 7.85 18.86
C TYR A 539 3.40 7.29 20.07
N ASN A 540 3.44 5.97 20.29
CA ASN A 540 2.72 5.27 21.35
C ASN A 540 1.22 5.65 21.40
N GLN A 541 0.60 5.83 20.23
CA GLN A 541 -0.81 6.17 20.06
C GLN A 541 -1.34 5.55 18.77
N SER A 542 -2.60 5.10 18.77
CA SER A 542 -3.27 4.65 17.55
C SER A 542 -3.53 5.85 16.63
N LEU A 543 -2.83 5.90 15.51
CA LEU A 543 -3.05 6.94 14.51
C LEU A 543 -4.40 6.71 13.81
N PRO A 544 -5.17 7.78 13.57
CA PRO A 544 -6.47 7.64 12.94
C PRO A 544 -6.34 7.24 11.47
N ILE A 545 -6.92 6.09 11.10
CA ILE A 545 -6.99 5.60 9.73
C ILE A 545 -8.40 5.77 9.15
N MET A 546 -8.48 6.14 7.88
CA MET A 546 -9.69 6.04 7.07
C MET A 546 -10.06 4.57 6.78
N GLN A 547 -11.21 4.10 7.24
CA GLN A 547 -11.50 2.65 7.28
C GLN A 547 -11.92 2.02 5.95
N ASN A 548 -12.61 2.77 5.08
CA ASN A 548 -13.35 2.18 3.95
C ASN A 548 -12.52 2.07 2.65
N GLU A 549 -11.46 2.86 2.50
CA GLU A 549 -10.58 2.80 1.33
C GLU A 549 -9.31 2.06 1.70
N LYS A 550 -9.24 0.78 1.32
CA LYS A 550 -8.05 -0.05 1.46
C LYS A 550 -7.52 -0.38 0.08
N ILE A 551 -6.28 0.00 -0.16
CA ILE A 551 -5.61 -0.32 -1.41
C ILE A 551 -4.66 -1.46 -1.10
N SER A 552 -4.94 -2.63 -1.63
CA SER A 552 -4.09 -3.78 -1.40
C SER A 552 -2.85 -3.72 -2.29
N LYS A 553 -1.69 -3.91 -1.65
CA LYS A 553 -0.35 -4.02 -2.22
C LYS A 553 0.13 -5.45 -2.02
N SER A 554 0.74 -6.03 -3.05
CA SER A 554 1.54 -7.24 -2.85
C SER A 554 3.01 -6.91 -2.86
N SER A 555 3.69 -7.25 -1.77
CA SER A 555 5.14 -7.16 -1.63
C SER A 555 5.74 -8.52 -1.95
N GLY A 556 6.82 -8.54 -2.72
CA GLY A 556 7.47 -9.77 -3.12
C GLY A 556 8.85 -9.52 -3.71
N TYR A 557 9.47 -10.60 -4.15
CA TYR A 557 10.87 -10.61 -4.53
C TYR A 557 11.06 -10.54 -6.04
N PHE A 558 12.01 -9.73 -6.49
CA PHE A 558 12.31 -9.53 -7.89
C PHE A 558 13.68 -10.07 -8.24
N MET A 559 13.75 -10.69 -9.40
CA MET A 559 14.97 -11.27 -9.93
C MET A 559 15.06 -10.98 -11.42
N PRO A 560 16.24 -10.77 -12.01
CA PRO A 560 16.35 -10.53 -13.46
C PRO A 560 15.68 -11.67 -14.24
N LYS A 561 14.91 -11.35 -15.30
CA LYS A 561 14.12 -12.35 -16.06
C LYS A 561 14.91 -13.53 -16.61
N ASN A 562 16.19 -13.31 -16.87
CA ASN A 562 17.09 -14.32 -17.44
C ASN A 562 18.07 -14.87 -16.40
N HIS A 563 17.80 -14.67 -15.10
CA HIS A 563 18.66 -15.21 -14.08
C HIS A 563 18.44 -16.73 -13.94
N MET A 564 19.53 -17.49 -13.95
CA MET A 564 19.51 -18.96 -13.88
C MET A 564 18.80 -19.54 -12.64
N LEU A 565 18.72 -18.79 -11.54
CA LEU A 565 18.13 -19.27 -10.29
C LEU A 565 16.64 -18.95 -10.18
N LEU A 566 16.08 -18.22 -11.15
CA LEU A 566 14.71 -17.72 -11.07
C LEU A 566 13.72 -18.85 -10.77
N LEU A 567 13.80 -19.96 -11.50
CA LEU A 567 12.90 -21.10 -11.33
C LEU A 567 13.15 -21.86 -10.03
N HIS A 568 14.42 -22.02 -9.64
CA HIS A 568 14.78 -22.69 -8.39
C HIS A 568 14.33 -21.87 -7.17
N MET A 569 14.59 -20.57 -7.17
CA MET A 569 14.11 -19.64 -6.13
C MET A 569 12.59 -19.62 -6.10
N LYS A 570 11.92 -19.54 -7.24
CA LYS A 570 10.45 -19.57 -7.30
C LYS A 570 9.90 -20.83 -6.63
N LYS A 571 10.40 -22.02 -7.00
CA LYS A 571 10.01 -23.29 -6.37
C LYS A 571 10.25 -23.28 -4.87
N LEU A 572 11.41 -22.77 -4.43
CA LEU A 572 11.72 -22.65 -3.00
C LEU A 572 10.75 -21.72 -2.27
N PHE A 573 10.36 -20.59 -2.89
CA PHE A 573 9.34 -19.70 -2.33
C PHE A 573 7.96 -20.37 -2.30
N ASP A 574 7.57 -21.09 -3.36
CA ASP A 574 6.33 -21.85 -3.41
C ASP A 574 6.27 -22.94 -2.33
N ASP A 575 7.41 -23.57 -2.00
CA ASP A 575 7.53 -24.56 -0.93
C ASP A 575 7.50 -23.91 0.48
N LEU A 576 8.12 -22.73 0.65
CA LEU A 576 8.21 -22.03 1.93
C LEU A 576 6.92 -21.27 2.29
N LEU A 577 6.22 -20.68 1.33
CA LEU A 577 5.02 -19.88 1.56
C LEU A 577 3.93 -20.62 2.38
N PRO A 578 3.53 -21.87 2.07
CA PRO A 578 2.51 -22.58 2.81
C PRO A 578 2.94 -22.98 4.23
N THR A 579 4.24 -22.92 4.56
CA THR A 579 4.72 -23.24 5.92
C THR A 579 4.35 -22.17 6.94
N GLY A 580 3.94 -20.98 6.50
CA GLY A 580 3.65 -19.84 7.37
C GLY A 580 4.88 -19.15 7.94
N ILE A 581 6.10 -19.52 7.50
CA ILE A 581 7.35 -18.94 8.00
C ILE A 581 7.41 -17.43 7.75
N PHE A 582 6.95 -16.95 6.60
CA PHE A 582 6.94 -15.52 6.27
C PHE A 582 5.99 -14.73 7.18
N GLU A 583 4.81 -15.27 7.48
CA GLU A 583 3.86 -14.65 8.40
C GLU A 583 4.41 -14.61 9.83
N HIS A 584 5.08 -15.69 10.26
CA HIS A 584 5.76 -15.73 11.54
C HIS A 584 6.88 -14.68 11.64
N LEU A 585 7.74 -14.57 10.62
CA LEU A 585 8.81 -13.57 10.60
C LEU A 585 8.25 -12.15 10.52
N LYS A 586 7.15 -11.92 9.79
CA LYS A 586 6.45 -10.63 9.76
C LYS A 586 5.97 -10.24 11.16
N GLN A 587 5.29 -11.16 11.84
CA GLN A 587 4.84 -10.95 13.22
C GLN A 587 6.00 -10.72 14.18
N HIS A 588 7.11 -11.46 14.03
CA HIS A 588 8.31 -11.29 14.84
C HIS A 588 8.97 -9.92 14.61
N GLY A 589 9.11 -9.51 13.34
CA GLY A 589 9.65 -8.20 12.96
C GLY A 589 8.82 -7.04 13.51
N VAL A 590 7.49 -7.14 13.45
CA VAL A 590 6.59 -6.13 14.06
C VAL A 590 6.68 -6.18 15.60
N TRP A 591 6.69 -7.36 16.19
CA TRP A 591 6.74 -7.54 17.66
C TRP A 591 8.03 -6.98 18.27
N PHE A 592 9.15 -7.07 17.55
CA PHE A 592 10.42 -6.48 17.99
C PHE A 592 10.30 -4.98 18.27
N PHE A 593 9.49 -4.26 17.49
CA PHE A 593 9.16 -2.86 17.73
C PHE A 593 8.04 -2.70 18.76
N ASN A 594 7.12 -3.66 18.85
CA ASN A 594 5.93 -3.59 19.67
C ASN A 594 6.23 -3.88 21.15
N ARG A 595 6.97 -2.99 21.83
CA ARG A 595 7.00 -3.00 23.30
C ARG A 595 5.60 -2.67 23.81
N PRO A 596 5.02 -3.45 24.75
CA PRO A 596 3.69 -3.21 25.26
C PRO A 596 3.70 -1.96 26.16
N THR A 597 3.59 -0.78 25.55
CA THR A 597 3.33 0.50 26.23
C THR A 597 1.95 1.06 25.91
N TYR A 598 1.06 0.22 25.35
CA TYR A 598 -0.37 0.44 25.47
C TYR A 598 -0.74 0.37 26.95
N LYS A 599 -0.65 1.51 27.63
CA LYS A 599 -1.58 1.80 28.72
C LYS A 599 -2.95 1.62 28.10
N ASN A 600 -3.67 0.59 28.55
CA ASN A 600 -5.05 0.37 28.17
C ASN A 600 -5.76 1.73 28.26
N PRO A 601 -6.35 2.23 27.16
CA PRO A 601 -7.16 3.45 27.18
C PRO A 601 -8.46 3.27 28.00
N ASP A 602 -8.62 2.14 28.70
CA ASP A 602 -9.80 1.66 29.40
C ASP A 602 -10.28 2.52 30.58
N ASP A 603 -9.63 3.65 30.86
CA ASP A 603 -10.31 4.71 31.62
C ASP A 603 -10.26 6.04 30.85
N PRO A 604 -11.13 6.21 29.83
CA PRO A 604 -11.23 7.45 29.07
C PRO A 604 -11.87 8.58 29.90
N ARG A 605 -12.19 8.34 31.18
CA ARG A 605 -12.84 9.33 32.04
C ARG A 605 -11.83 10.36 32.48
N ARG A 606 -11.75 11.42 31.69
CA ARG A 606 -10.99 12.61 32.07
C ARG A 606 -11.70 13.31 33.23
N ILE A 607 -10.93 13.80 34.18
CA ILE A 607 -11.43 14.71 35.22
C ILE A 607 -11.89 16.00 34.54
N LEU A 608 -13.16 16.38 34.75
CA LEU A 608 -13.73 17.63 34.27
C LEU A 608 -12.86 18.82 34.70
N SER A 609 -12.38 19.57 33.72
CA SER A 609 -11.58 20.77 33.93
C SER A 609 -12.46 22.03 33.89
N MET A 610 -11.96 23.15 34.44
CA MET A 610 -12.66 24.44 34.35
C MET A 610 -12.86 24.89 32.91
N TYR A 611 -11.98 24.49 32.00
CA TYR A 611 -12.11 24.76 30.56
C TYR A 611 -13.38 24.12 29.99
N ASP A 612 -13.70 22.90 30.41
CA ASP A 612 -14.90 22.18 29.94
C ASP A 612 -16.18 22.93 30.35
N LEU A 613 -16.17 23.62 31.50
CA LEU A 613 -17.30 24.39 32.02
C LEU A 613 -17.41 25.83 31.49
N GLU A 614 -16.44 26.30 30.69
CA GLU A 614 -16.36 27.69 30.20
C GLU A 614 -17.66 28.14 29.50
N PHE A 615 -18.23 27.29 28.65
CA PHE A 615 -19.46 27.61 27.93
C PHE A 615 -20.66 27.78 28.87
N GLY A 616 -20.74 27.00 29.94
CA GLY A 616 -21.75 27.17 30.98
C GLY A 616 -21.66 28.55 31.65
N PHE A 617 -20.45 29.02 31.95
CA PHE A 617 -20.24 30.37 32.48
C PHE A 617 -20.58 31.47 31.46
N MET A 618 -20.29 31.24 30.17
CA MET A 618 -20.67 32.15 29.09
C MET A 618 -22.19 32.30 28.99
N ILE A 619 -22.96 31.21 29.02
CA ILE A 619 -24.43 31.24 29.00
C ILE A 619 -24.97 32.04 30.19
N ILE A 620 -24.46 31.78 31.40
CA ILE A 620 -24.87 32.51 32.61
C ILE A 620 -24.57 34.01 32.48
N SER A 621 -23.39 34.36 31.96
CA SER A 621 -22.97 35.75 31.76
C SER A 621 -23.87 36.48 30.77
N VAL A 622 -24.20 35.84 29.64
CA VAL A 622 -25.13 36.37 28.65
C VAL A 622 -26.54 36.53 29.25
N ALA A 623 -27.03 35.53 29.99
CA ALA A 623 -28.34 35.59 30.62
C ALA A 623 -28.45 36.71 31.67
N LEU A 624 -27.41 36.92 32.47
CA LEU A 624 -27.33 38.03 33.42
C LEU A 624 -27.31 39.38 32.70
N PHE A 625 -26.54 39.49 31.61
CA PHE A 625 -26.49 40.71 30.81
C PHE A 625 -27.87 41.05 30.20
N VAL A 626 -28.56 40.06 29.62
CA VAL A 626 -29.92 40.24 29.10
C VAL A 626 -30.90 40.64 30.22
N SER A 627 -30.78 40.02 31.40
CA SER A 627 -31.62 40.35 32.56
C SER A 627 -31.43 41.80 33.02
N ILE A 628 -30.19 42.29 33.03
CA ILE A 628 -29.86 43.69 33.34
C ILE A 628 -30.48 44.63 32.29
N ILE A 629 -30.41 44.30 31.01
CA ILE A 629 -31.03 45.11 29.94
C ILE A 629 -32.54 45.17 30.13
N VAL A 630 -33.20 44.02 30.37
CA VAL A 630 -34.64 43.97 30.60
C VAL A 630 -35.02 44.81 31.82
N PHE A 631 -34.26 44.71 32.91
CA PHE A 631 -34.47 45.51 34.11
C PHE A 631 -34.35 47.02 33.85
N ILE A 632 -33.32 47.44 33.10
CA ILE A 632 -33.14 48.85 32.70
C ILE A 632 -34.32 49.31 31.83
N CYS A 633 -34.76 48.50 30.87
CA CYS A 633 -35.93 48.79 30.04
C CYS A 633 -37.21 48.93 30.88
N GLU A 634 -37.44 48.05 31.86
CA GLU A 634 -38.57 48.13 32.78
C GLU A 634 -38.51 49.40 33.64
N LEU A 635 -37.34 49.77 34.15
CA LEU A 635 -37.13 51.02 34.88
C LEU A 635 -37.45 52.24 34.01
N HIS A 636 -36.99 52.25 32.76
CA HIS A 636 -37.31 53.33 31.82
C HIS A 636 -38.80 53.37 31.48
N ALA A 637 -39.45 52.23 31.27
CA ALA A 637 -40.88 52.14 31.01
C ALA A 637 -41.71 52.64 32.22
N LEU A 638 -41.31 52.28 33.44
CA LEU A 638 -41.94 52.76 34.67
C LEU A 638 -41.74 54.26 34.86
N TYR A 639 -40.53 54.76 34.59
CA TYR A 639 -40.23 56.19 34.62
C TYR A 639 -41.09 56.96 33.62
N PHE A 640 -41.15 56.49 32.37
CA PHE A 640 -41.97 57.09 31.31
C PHE A 640 -43.46 57.07 31.67
N LYS A 641 -43.97 55.94 32.18
CA LYS A 641 -45.37 55.83 32.65
C LYS A 641 -45.68 56.83 33.79
N ARG A 642 -44.74 57.06 34.71
CA ARG A 642 -44.90 58.08 35.77
C ARG A 642 -44.92 59.49 35.19
N GLN A 643 -44.05 59.81 34.25
CA GLN A 643 -44.04 61.11 33.57
C GLN A 643 -45.34 61.33 32.77
N LEU A 644 -45.79 60.31 32.03
CA LEU A 644 -47.04 60.37 31.28
C LEU A 644 -48.25 60.61 32.20
N LYS A 645 -48.31 59.94 33.36
CA LYS A 645 -49.33 60.19 34.40
C LYS A 645 -49.28 61.62 34.93
N LYS A 646 -48.09 62.20 35.14
CA LYS A 646 -47.94 63.61 35.56
C LYS A 646 -48.46 64.56 34.48
N CYS A 647 -48.13 64.31 33.21
CA CYS A 647 -48.63 65.11 32.08
C CYS A 647 -50.15 65.00 31.90
N LEU A 648 -50.72 63.79 32.03
CA LEU A 648 -52.18 63.57 32.00
C LEU A 648 -52.89 64.23 33.18
N GLY A 649 -52.30 64.18 34.38
CA GLY A 649 -52.84 64.89 35.55
C GLY A 649 -52.78 66.41 35.38
N LEU A 650 -51.71 66.94 34.79
CA LEU A 650 -51.59 68.35 34.43
C LEU A 650 -52.62 68.74 33.36
N TYR A 651 -52.85 67.88 32.37
CA TYR A 651 -53.85 68.09 31.33
C TYR A 651 -55.27 68.15 31.90
N GLU A 652 -55.65 67.22 32.78
CA GLU A 652 -56.95 67.27 33.48
C GLU A 652 -57.07 68.51 34.37
N PHE A 653 -56.01 68.90 35.07
CA PHE A 653 -56.00 70.14 35.85
C PHE A 653 -56.22 71.39 34.97
N ILE A 654 -55.52 71.49 33.84
CA ILE A 654 -55.69 72.59 32.86
C ILE A 654 -57.11 72.57 32.26
N ARG A 655 -57.68 71.39 31.99
CA ARG A 655 -59.06 71.24 31.50
C ARG A 655 -60.07 71.80 32.51
N VAL A 656 -59.97 71.39 33.78
CA VAL A 656 -60.85 71.88 34.86
C VAL A 656 -60.69 73.38 35.07
N LEU A 657 -59.45 73.91 34.99
CA LEU A 657 -59.19 75.34 35.13
C LEU A 657 -59.81 76.15 33.98
N ARG A 658 -59.73 75.63 32.74
CA ARG A 658 -60.37 76.23 31.56
C ARG A 658 -61.89 76.23 31.67
N GLU A 659 -62.51 75.14 32.13
CA GLU A 659 -63.96 75.08 32.36
C GLU A 659 -64.41 76.08 33.42
N ARG A 660 -63.69 76.19 34.55
CA ARG A 660 -63.99 77.20 35.58
C ARG A 660 -63.81 78.63 35.07
N LEU A 661 -62.76 78.92 34.30
CA LEU A 661 -62.56 80.25 33.71
C LEU A 661 -63.68 80.60 32.71
N LYS A 662 -64.19 79.60 31.98
CA LYS A 662 -65.33 79.78 31.08
C LYS A 662 -66.61 80.11 31.87
N ASP A 663 -66.89 79.41 32.97
CA ASP A 663 -68.01 79.74 33.88
C ASP A 663 -67.90 81.15 34.49
N TYR A 664 -66.68 81.63 34.76
CA TYR A 664 -66.46 83.00 35.24
C TYR A 664 -66.67 84.04 34.14
N HIS A 665 -66.25 83.73 32.90
CA HIS A 665 -66.46 84.59 31.75
C HIS A 665 -67.95 84.67 31.36
N ASP A 666 -68.72 83.58 31.48
CA ASP A 666 -70.15 83.57 31.14
C ASP A 666 -71.02 84.23 32.24
N LYS A 667 -70.47 84.45 33.45
CA LYS A 667 -71.12 85.17 34.56
C LYS A 667 -70.81 86.67 34.61
N TRP A 668 -69.80 87.12 33.87
CA TRP A 668 -69.48 88.54 33.68
C TRP A 668 -70.13 89.03 32.39
#